data_AF-A0AAE0UZI1-F1
#
_entry.id   AF-A0AAE0UZI1-F1
#
_cell.length_a   1.000
_cell.length_b   1.000
_cell.length_c   1.000
_cell.angle_alpha   90.00
_cell.angle_beta   90.00
_cell.angle_gamma   90.00
#
_symmetry.space_group_name_H-M   'P 1'
#
loop_
_entity.id
_entity.type
_entity.pdbx_description
1 polymer ?
#
loop_
_entity_poly.entity_id
_entity_poly.type
_entity_poly.pdbx_seq_one_letter_code
_entity_poly.pdbx_strand_id
1 'polypeptide(L)'
;RRHTHTRTHARTHTHTHTHTCVQEFRVQQGTSAETTITPGPAMDVCALSSHKKLVHLDLKGAPPRINYLYELIQLFADLGANGILMEYEDMFPYEGELKILQSKSHPPYSREEIIAIQDAAYSKGLEIIPLVQTFGHLEFVLKHNTFSKFREVSQCLGTLNPHIKQGLALILEMLNQVMGLHPRSTVLHIGADEVYTLGQGEESKEWLSVPGHSIDKLFLSHVTKVAKGIKETYPSLSVIMWDDMLRDMTSDTIKDSGLVGLVQPMLWDYSHTLDVTHNTMLMEKYKAAGLSQQWIASSFKGSTTVYTCVTSTQRHVDNHLQWLKVVSGLSPGVDLQGIALTGWQRYDHLSVLCELLPLGLLSLASCLQTLQHGSFTQEAQHKVMEALGTGTTDVGDVERLSQGCSRSYTGMKLAELIVQLTAMLESEELRHFQSNMFVRGWFSPYHRQQKFINPLMAQQIQKQAQIMAELHIEANAGGLMEQSEHRETRGSVSMRLPSPSFVLPARSGSASPGLSASRAVFGFPMKSSPTSPSESTEKPGSRWVRLNVGGTYFITTKQTLCRDPKSFLYRLCQEDPDLDSDKDETGAYLIDRDPTYFGPILNYLRHGKLIINKNLAEEGVLEEAEFYNIASLVRLVKERIRDNENRTSQGPVKHVYRVLQCQEEELTQMVSTMSDGWKFEQLISIGSSYNYGNEDQAEFLCVVSRELNNSTNGIVIEPTEKAKENISENQGEGVQDSGETGHAVWFRDSVTRGRDRRQS
;
A
#
# COMPACT_ATOMS: atom_id res chain seq x y z
N ARG A 1 -36.61 -61.16 8.66
CA ARG A 1 -38.01 -61.46 8.25
C ARG A 1 -38.85 -60.19 8.43
N ARG A 2 -39.95 -59.99 7.70
CA ARG A 2 -40.82 -58.82 7.84
C ARG A 2 -41.67 -58.90 9.12
N HIS A 3 -41.90 -57.78 9.79
CA HIS A 3 -43.20 -57.11 10.06
C HIS A 3 -42.88 -55.81 10.84
N THR A 4 -43.35 -54.59 10.54
CA THR A 4 -44.67 -54.04 10.17
C THR A 4 -45.73 -54.16 11.27
N HIS A 5 -45.94 -53.10 12.07
CA HIS A 5 -47.10 -52.21 11.82
C HIS A 5 -47.10 -50.85 12.56
N THR A 6 -47.81 -49.92 11.93
CA THR A 6 -48.44 -48.63 12.37
C THR A 6 -48.64 -48.38 13.87
N ARG A 7 -48.43 -47.16 14.45
CA ARG A 7 -48.72 -45.74 14.08
C ARG A 7 -50.03 -45.21 14.71
N THR A 8 -49.92 -44.30 15.68
CA THR A 8 -50.98 -43.37 16.15
C THR A 8 -50.36 -42.05 16.66
N HIS A 9 -51.14 -40.96 16.68
CA HIS A 9 -50.69 -39.61 17.05
C HIS A 9 -51.04 -39.24 18.50
N ALA A 10 -50.21 -38.40 19.14
CA ALA A 10 -50.63 -37.19 19.88
C ALA A 10 -49.45 -36.23 20.09
N ARG A 11 -49.73 -34.94 20.33
CA ARG A 11 -48.76 -33.91 20.77
C ARG A 11 -48.89 -33.71 22.28
N THR A 12 -47.80 -33.34 22.96
CA THR A 12 -47.64 -32.08 23.74
C THR A 12 -46.19 -31.89 24.24
N HIS A 13 -45.92 -30.77 24.93
CA HIS A 13 -44.60 -30.17 25.15
C HIS A 13 -43.88 -30.54 26.47
N THR A 14 -42.58 -30.19 26.48
CA THR A 14 -41.78 -29.57 27.56
C THR A 14 -41.09 -30.38 28.67
N HIS A 15 -39.85 -29.91 28.93
CA HIS A 15 -39.00 -29.97 30.12
C HIS A 15 -38.43 -31.31 30.64
N THR A 16 -37.09 -31.29 30.77
CA THR A 16 -36.30 -32.12 31.68
C THR A 16 -35.18 -31.28 32.31
N HIS A 17 -35.32 -30.91 33.58
CA HIS A 17 -34.19 -30.71 34.48
C HIS A 17 -34.12 -31.96 35.38
N THR A 18 -32.92 -32.41 35.72
CA THR A 18 -32.69 -33.50 36.69
C THR A 18 -31.53 -33.13 37.61
N HIS A 19 -31.78 -33.16 38.91
CA HIS A 19 -30.77 -32.88 39.92
C HIS A 19 -29.76 -34.03 40.09
N THR A 20 -28.59 -33.66 40.61
CA THR A 20 -27.48 -34.53 41.01
C THR A 20 -27.87 -35.51 42.14
N CYS A 21 -27.15 -36.63 42.21
CA CYS A 21 -27.06 -37.47 43.39
C CYS A 21 -25.59 -37.78 43.67
N VAL A 22 -25.20 -37.86 44.95
CA VAL A 22 -23.80 -37.92 45.40
C VAL A 22 -23.51 -39.24 46.10
N GLN A 23 -22.35 -39.84 45.81
CA GLN A 23 -21.69 -40.80 46.70
C GLN A 23 -20.19 -40.51 46.78
N GLU A 24 -19.67 -40.42 48.00
CA GLU A 24 -18.24 -40.22 48.29
C GLU A 24 -17.47 -41.54 48.20
N PHE A 25 -16.17 -41.49 47.89
CA PHE A 25 -15.21 -42.45 48.44
C PHE A 25 -13.83 -41.80 48.71
N ARG A 26 -13.05 -42.46 49.58
CA ARG A 26 -11.91 -41.88 50.32
C ARG A 26 -10.60 -41.87 49.52
N VAL A 27 -9.79 -40.82 49.73
CA VAL A 27 -8.41 -40.71 49.25
C VAL A 27 -7.46 -41.61 50.05
N GLN A 28 -6.51 -42.25 49.35
CA GLN A 28 -5.22 -42.69 49.90
C GLN A 28 -4.09 -42.22 48.97
N GLN A 29 -2.97 -41.79 49.54
CA GLN A 29 -1.76 -41.41 48.79
C GLN A 29 -0.85 -42.63 48.59
N GLY A 30 -0.28 -42.78 47.39
CA GLY A 30 0.64 -43.88 47.07
C GLY A 30 1.54 -43.57 45.88
N THR A 31 2.81 -43.28 46.19
CA THR A 31 4.05 -43.38 45.37
C THR A 31 3.98 -43.37 43.84
N SER A 32 4.83 -42.51 43.25
CA SER A 32 5.16 -42.41 41.82
C SER A 32 5.51 -43.73 41.13
N ALA A 33 4.95 -43.91 39.93
CA ALA A 33 5.49 -44.73 38.86
C ALA A 33 5.29 -43.99 37.52
N GLU A 34 6.25 -44.11 36.60
CA GLU A 34 6.14 -43.53 35.26
C GLU A 34 5.05 -44.24 34.45
N THR A 35 4.33 -43.51 33.60
CA THR A 35 3.49 -44.12 32.56
C THR A 35 3.59 -43.28 31.30
N THR A 36 4.07 -43.90 30.23
CA THR A 36 4.41 -43.23 28.98
C THR A 36 3.15 -42.68 28.31
N ILE A 37 3.09 -41.36 28.12
CA ILE A 37 2.06 -40.74 27.27
C ILE A 37 2.38 -41.12 25.82
N THR A 38 1.54 -41.96 25.22
CA THR A 38 1.56 -42.19 23.77
C THR A 38 1.19 -40.89 23.06
N PRO A 39 1.97 -40.42 22.07
CA PRO A 39 1.58 -39.26 21.28
C PRO A 39 0.25 -39.52 20.56
N GLY A 40 -0.53 -38.47 20.33
CA GLY A 40 -1.71 -38.52 19.48
C GLY A 40 -1.37 -38.93 18.03
N PRO A 41 -2.37 -39.27 17.21
CA PRO A 41 -2.13 -39.62 15.81
C PRO A 41 -1.36 -38.50 15.11
N ALA A 42 -0.28 -38.86 14.41
CA ALA A 42 0.52 -37.91 13.66
C ALA A 42 -0.36 -37.21 12.61
N MET A 43 -0.13 -35.90 12.39
CA MET A 43 -0.71 -35.21 11.25
C MET A 43 -0.28 -35.92 9.97
N ASP A 44 -1.18 -36.04 8.98
CA ASP A 44 -0.84 -36.66 7.72
C ASP A 44 0.16 -35.78 6.95
N VAL A 45 1.42 -36.19 6.99
CA VAL A 45 2.58 -35.50 6.41
C VAL A 45 2.45 -35.36 4.88
N CYS A 46 1.47 -36.03 4.26
CA CYS A 46 1.31 -36.13 2.82
C CYS A 46 0.17 -35.28 2.21
N ALA A 47 -0.49 -34.39 2.95
CA ALA A 47 -1.70 -33.66 2.50
C ALA A 47 -1.62 -33.04 1.07
N LEU A 48 -0.48 -32.44 0.68
CA LEU A 48 -0.23 -31.91 -0.68
C LEU A 48 0.87 -32.66 -1.46
N SER A 49 1.30 -33.83 -0.98
CA SER A 49 2.41 -34.61 -1.57
C SER A 49 2.15 -35.01 -3.03
N SER A 50 0.96 -35.55 -3.29
CA SER A 50 0.43 -36.04 -4.57
C SER A 50 -0.12 -34.96 -5.49
N HIS A 51 -0.31 -33.74 -4.98
CA HIS A 51 -1.02 -32.67 -5.67
C HIS A 51 -0.09 -31.89 -6.64
N LYS A 52 -0.69 -31.09 -7.52
CA LYS A 52 0.09 -30.16 -8.35
C LYS A 52 0.76 -29.09 -7.47
N LYS A 53 2.01 -28.80 -7.76
CA LYS A 53 2.89 -27.81 -7.13
C LYS A 53 3.50 -26.99 -8.25
N LEU A 54 2.86 -25.87 -8.58
CA LEU A 54 3.22 -25.00 -9.68
C LEU A 54 4.10 -23.86 -9.16
N VAL A 55 5.25 -23.62 -9.79
CA VAL A 55 5.98 -22.36 -9.56
C VAL A 55 5.42 -21.29 -10.50
N HIS A 56 4.98 -20.15 -9.98
CA HIS A 56 4.59 -19.04 -10.86
C HIS A 56 5.84 -18.31 -11.37
N LEU A 57 5.93 -18.18 -12.68
CA LEU A 57 6.81 -17.23 -13.35
C LEU A 57 5.96 -16.13 -13.96
N ASP A 58 5.89 -15.04 -13.23
CA ASP A 58 5.57 -13.73 -13.80
C ASP A 58 6.80 -13.24 -14.59
N LEU A 59 6.59 -13.00 -15.89
CA LEU A 59 7.63 -12.57 -16.83
C LEU A 59 7.68 -11.05 -17.02
N LYS A 60 6.76 -10.29 -16.40
CA LYS A 60 6.46 -8.91 -16.78
C LYS A 60 7.55 -7.93 -16.31
N GLY A 61 8.15 -7.23 -17.27
CA GLY A 61 9.21 -6.24 -17.05
C GLY A 61 10.61 -6.80 -16.77
N ALA A 62 10.73 -7.88 -15.96
CA ALA A 62 12.00 -8.50 -15.57
C ALA A 62 12.12 -10.00 -15.96
N PRO A 63 11.95 -10.35 -17.25
CA PRO A 63 11.96 -11.73 -17.73
C PRO A 63 13.32 -12.43 -17.54
N PRO A 64 13.37 -13.70 -17.09
CA PRO A 64 14.59 -14.51 -17.10
C PRO A 64 15.13 -14.72 -18.52
N ARG A 65 16.45 -14.60 -18.72
CA ARG A 65 17.09 -14.98 -19.99
C ARG A 65 16.96 -16.48 -20.22
N ILE A 66 16.79 -16.91 -21.47
CA ILE A 66 16.54 -18.31 -21.86
C ILE A 66 17.46 -19.35 -21.17
N ASN A 67 18.77 -19.11 -21.15
CA ASN A 67 19.72 -20.02 -20.46
C ASN A 67 19.47 -20.12 -18.95
N TYR A 68 19.21 -18.98 -18.28
CA TYR A 68 18.92 -18.94 -16.86
C TYR A 68 17.54 -19.56 -16.56
N LEU A 69 16.59 -19.44 -17.48
CA LEU A 69 15.30 -20.13 -17.38
C LEU A 69 15.44 -21.66 -17.43
N TYR A 70 16.41 -22.20 -18.19
CA TYR A 70 16.72 -23.63 -18.14
C TYR A 70 17.34 -24.06 -16.79
N GLU A 71 18.20 -23.23 -16.20
CA GLU A 71 18.76 -23.46 -14.85
C GLU A 71 17.65 -23.42 -13.77
N LEU A 72 16.71 -22.48 -13.88
CA LEU A 72 15.52 -22.39 -13.02
C LEU A 72 14.60 -23.60 -13.19
N ILE A 73 14.33 -24.04 -14.42
CA ILE A 73 13.54 -25.25 -14.71
C ILE A 73 14.15 -26.50 -14.06
N GLN A 74 15.47 -26.65 -14.10
CA GLN A 74 16.17 -27.74 -13.40
C GLN A 74 15.99 -27.61 -11.87
N LEU A 75 16.27 -26.43 -11.31
CA LEU A 75 16.14 -26.15 -9.88
C LEU A 75 14.71 -26.39 -9.35
N PHE A 76 13.68 -26.02 -10.10
CA PHE A 76 12.28 -26.22 -9.69
C PHE A 76 11.93 -27.71 -9.63
N ALA A 77 12.43 -28.53 -10.56
CA ALA A 77 12.24 -29.97 -10.57
C ALA A 77 13.02 -30.67 -9.43
N ASP A 78 14.25 -30.24 -9.16
CA ASP A 78 15.06 -30.75 -8.03
C ASP A 78 14.43 -30.40 -6.67
N LEU A 79 13.78 -29.23 -6.58
CA LEU A 79 12.95 -28.81 -5.44
C LEU A 79 11.54 -29.42 -5.44
N GLY A 80 11.23 -30.34 -6.37
CA GLY A 80 10.00 -31.14 -6.41
C GLY A 80 8.71 -30.37 -6.72
N ALA A 81 8.80 -29.27 -7.49
CA ALA A 81 7.67 -28.79 -8.27
C ALA A 81 7.30 -29.82 -9.36
N ASN A 82 6.07 -29.75 -9.88
CA ASN A 82 5.60 -30.61 -10.98
C ASN A 82 4.86 -29.83 -12.08
N GLY A 83 4.97 -28.49 -12.04
CA GLY A 83 4.59 -27.61 -13.15
C GLY A 83 5.04 -26.17 -12.93
N ILE A 84 4.78 -25.34 -13.94
CA ILE A 84 5.06 -23.91 -13.97
C ILE A 84 3.79 -23.21 -14.45
N LEU A 85 3.30 -22.25 -13.65
CA LEU A 85 2.29 -21.30 -14.09
C LEU A 85 3.03 -20.13 -14.75
N MET A 86 2.71 -19.78 -15.99
CA MET A 86 3.55 -18.89 -16.82
C MET A 86 2.75 -17.68 -17.32
N GLU A 87 2.89 -16.55 -16.63
CA GLU A 87 2.25 -15.28 -17.01
C GLU A 87 3.15 -14.51 -18.00
N TYR A 88 2.73 -14.47 -19.26
CA TYR A 88 3.55 -13.92 -20.35
C TYR A 88 3.36 -12.41 -20.59
N GLU A 89 2.13 -11.89 -20.52
CA GLU A 89 1.78 -10.50 -20.85
C GLU A 89 2.54 -9.92 -22.07
N ASP A 90 3.33 -8.84 -21.90
CA ASP A 90 4.09 -8.19 -22.99
C ASP A 90 5.36 -8.93 -23.45
N MET A 91 5.67 -10.09 -22.85
CA MET A 91 6.80 -10.95 -23.21
C MET A 91 6.44 -12.07 -24.20
N PHE A 92 5.17 -12.22 -24.59
CA PHE A 92 4.74 -13.15 -25.63
C PHE A 92 5.01 -12.63 -27.05
N PRO A 93 5.44 -13.47 -28.02
CA PRO A 93 5.62 -13.09 -29.43
C PRO A 93 4.28 -12.98 -30.17
N TYR A 94 3.41 -12.06 -29.76
CA TYR A 94 2.13 -11.81 -30.43
C TYR A 94 2.31 -11.41 -31.91
N GLU A 95 1.42 -11.87 -32.78
CA GLU A 95 1.45 -11.66 -34.22
C GLU A 95 0.23 -10.87 -34.73
N GLY A 96 0.27 -10.47 -36.01
CA GLY A 96 -0.78 -9.66 -36.63
C GLY A 96 -0.96 -8.31 -35.94
N GLU A 97 -2.21 -7.93 -35.68
CA GLU A 97 -2.55 -6.69 -34.97
C GLU A 97 -2.09 -6.69 -33.51
N LEU A 98 -2.00 -7.88 -32.87
CA LEU A 98 -1.52 -8.02 -31.49
C LEU A 98 -0.01 -7.77 -31.36
N LYS A 99 0.76 -7.74 -32.45
CA LYS A 99 2.21 -7.46 -32.40
C LYS A 99 2.56 -6.13 -31.72
N ILE A 100 1.62 -5.17 -31.66
CA ILE A 100 1.81 -3.91 -30.95
C ILE A 100 1.96 -4.09 -29.42
N LEU A 101 1.47 -5.20 -28.86
CA LEU A 101 1.50 -5.54 -27.43
C LEU A 101 2.90 -5.95 -26.94
N GLN A 102 3.78 -6.38 -27.84
CA GLN A 102 5.13 -6.83 -27.50
C GLN A 102 5.92 -5.72 -26.78
N SER A 103 6.69 -6.11 -25.77
CA SER A 103 7.52 -5.17 -25.01
C SER A 103 8.54 -4.48 -25.91
N LYS A 104 8.79 -3.19 -25.62
CA LYS A 104 9.71 -2.34 -26.39
C LYS A 104 11.03 -2.07 -25.66
N SER A 105 11.08 -2.37 -24.37
CA SER A 105 12.28 -2.19 -23.53
C SER A 105 13.20 -3.40 -23.60
N HIS A 106 12.62 -4.59 -23.69
CA HIS A 106 13.29 -5.87 -23.84
C HIS A 106 12.61 -6.65 -24.99
N PRO A 107 13.34 -7.45 -25.80
CA PRO A 107 12.69 -8.31 -26.79
C PRO A 107 11.79 -9.35 -26.10
N PRO A 108 10.57 -9.63 -26.62
CA PRO A 108 9.78 -10.79 -26.20
C PRO A 108 10.52 -12.10 -26.52
N TYR A 109 10.14 -13.21 -25.88
CA TYR A 109 10.65 -14.53 -26.27
C TYR A 109 10.21 -14.86 -27.71
N SER A 110 11.09 -15.46 -28.50
CA SER A 110 10.73 -15.99 -29.82
C SER A 110 9.79 -17.21 -29.72
N ARG A 111 9.17 -17.59 -30.83
CA ARG A 111 8.30 -18.80 -30.89
C ARG A 111 9.12 -20.05 -30.58
N GLU A 112 10.33 -20.08 -31.10
CA GLU A 112 11.34 -21.12 -30.95
C GLU A 112 11.79 -21.24 -29.49
N GLU A 113 11.99 -20.11 -28.79
CA GLU A 113 12.25 -20.11 -27.34
C GLU A 113 11.05 -20.62 -26.53
N ILE A 114 9.81 -20.22 -26.84
CA ILE A 114 8.62 -20.73 -26.14
C ILE A 114 8.44 -22.25 -26.30
N ILE A 115 8.77 -22.79 -27.48
CA ILE A 115 8.78 -24.25 -27.71
C ILE A 115 9.91 -24.90 -26.89
N ALA A 116 11.12 -24.34 -26.93
CA ALA A 116 12.28 -24.88 -26.20
C ALA A 116 12.13 -24.79 -24.66
N ILE A 117 11.43 -23.78 -24.14
CA ILE A 117 11.08 -23.65 -22.72
C ILE A 117 10.15 -24.81 -22.30
N GLN A 118 9.13 -25.13 -23.11
CA GLN A 118 8.25 -26.26 -22.86
C GLN A 118 8.97 -27.61 -23.00
N ASP A 119 9.90 -27.77 -23.94
CA ASP A 119 10.69 -28.99 -24.08
C ASP A 119 11.64 -29.18 -22.89
N ALA A 120 12.28 -28.12 -22.43
CA ALA A 120 13.10 -28.14 -21.22
C ALA A 120 12.26 -28.53 -19.98
N ALA A 121 11.11 -27.88 -19.76
CA ALA A 121 10.20 -28.19 -18.65
C ALA A 121 9.68 -29.64 -18.72
N TYR A 122 9.20 -30.08 -19.88
CA TYR A 122 8.71 -31.43 -20.11
C TYR A 122 9.80 -32.50 -19.87
N SER A 123 11.05 -32.22 -20.25
CA SER A 123 12.20 -33.11 -19.98
C SER A 123 12.52 -33.31 -18.50
N LYS A 124 11.95 -32.47 -17.62
CA LYS A 124 12.06 -32.53 -16.15
C LYS A 124 10.74 -32.92 -15.47
N GLY A 125 9.72 -33.29 -16.23
CA GLY A 125 8.39 -33.64 -15.70
C GLY A 125 7.55 -32.44 -15.25
N LEU A 126 7.93 -31.21 -15.63
CA LEU A 126 7.17 -30.00 -15.35
C LEU A 126 6.18 -29.71 -16.49
N GLU A 127 4.89 -29.65 -16.17
CA GLU A 127 3.85 -29.12 -17.06
C GLU A 127 3.90 -27.59 -17.10
N ILE A 128 3.72 -26.96 -18.28
CA ILE A 128 3.54 -25.51 -18.37
C ILE A 128 2.06 -25.18 -18.57
N ILE A 129 1.51 -24.41 -17.64
CA ILE A 129 0.16 -23.84 -17.71
C ILE A 129 0.30 -22.36 -18.03
N PRO A 130 -0.08 -21.89 -19.23
CA PRO A 130 -0.05 -20.46 -19.55
C PRO A 130 -1.10 -19.71 -18.71
N LEU A 131 -0.72 -18.52 -18.24
CA LEU A 131 -1.61 -17.51 -17.67
C LEU A 131 -1.67 -16.31 -18.61
N VAL A 132 -2.90 -15.90 -18.96
CA VAL A 132 -3.18 -14.71 -19.78
C VAL A 132 -4.27 -13.90 -19.10
N GLN A 133 -4.03 -12.61 -18.89
CA GLN A 133 -5.04 -11.72 -18.31
C GLN A 133 -6.16 -11.40 -19.31
N THR A 134 -7.41 -11.38 -18.83
CA THR A 134 -8.61 -11.28 -19.70
C THR A 134 -9.66 -10.25 -19.27
N PHE A 135 -9.47 -9.54 -18.16
CA PHE A 135 -10.45 -8.56 -17.67
C PHE A 135 -9.84 -7.40 -16.86
N GLY A 136 -9.18 -7.73 -15.74
CA GLY A 136 -8.24 -6.86 -15.02
C GLY A 136 -6.81 -7.00 -15.56
N HIS A 137 -5.87 -6.25 -15.00
CA HIS A 137 -4.44 -6.20 -15.38
C HIS A 137 -4.14 -6.06 -16.89
N LEU A 138 -5.07 -5.50 -17.66
CA LEU A 138 -4.93 -5.29 -19.11
C LEU A 138 -4.22 -3.99 -19.47
N GLU A 139 -3.46 -3.36 -18.56
CA GLU A 139 -2.63 -2.19 -18.84
C GLU A 139 -1.77 -2.42 -20.08
N PHE A 140 -1.19 -3.62 -20.24
CA PHE A 140 -0.33 -3.95 -21.36
C PHE A 140 -1.03 -3.91 -22.71
N VAL A 141 -2.35 -4.10 -22.73
CA VAL A 141 -3.20 -4.00 -23.91
C VAL A 141 -3.72 -2.58 -24.07
N LEU A 142 -4.39 -2.08 -23.03
CA LEU A 142 -5.18 -0.86 -23.11
C LEU A 142 -4.35 0.43 -23.00
N LYS A 143 -3.05 0.35 -22.66
CA LYS A 143 -2.09 1.47 -22.82
C LYS A 143 -1.92 1.92 -24.28
N HIS A 144 -2.23 1.05 -25.25
CA HIS A 144 -2.07 1.34 -26.68
C HIS A 144 -3.28 2.08 -27.27
N ASN A 145 -3.03 3.17 -28.00
CA ASN A 145 -4.09 3.99 -28.64
C ASN A 145 -5.04 3.22 -29.58
N THR A 146 -4.61 2.05 -30.10
CA THR A 146 -5.45 1.16 -30.92
C THR A 146 -6.57 0.51 -30.10
N PHE A 147 -6.30 0.24 -28.81
CA PHE A 147 -7.17 -0.52 -27.90
C PHE A 147 -7.71 0.32 -26.73
N SER A 148 -7.27 1.58 -26.57
CA SER A 148 -7.74 2.48 -25.51
C SER A 148 -9.26 2.72 -25.52
N LYS A 149 -9.91 2.57 -26.68
CA LYS A 149 -11.36 2.56 -26.86
C LYS A 149 -12.09 1.34 -26.25
N PHE A 150 -11.36 0.36 -25.71
CA PHE A 150 -11.91 -0.83 -25.07
C PHE A 150 -11.84 -0.78 -23.53
N ARG A 151 -11.40 0.35 -22.94
CA ARG A 151 -11.36 0.55 -21.48
C ARG A 151 -12.78 0.72 -20.91
N GLU A 152 -13.02 0.17 -19.72
CA GLU A 152 -14.24 0.40 -18.92
C GLU A 152 -14.36 1.87 -18.50
N VAL A 153 -13.29 2.43 -17.92
CA VAL A 153 -13.17 3.87 -17.62
C VAL A 153 -12.04 4.44 -18.47
N SER A 154 -12.32 5.50 -19.23
CA SER A 154 -11.41 6.04 -20.25
C SER A 154 -10.00 6.42 -19.74
N GLN A 155 -9.89 6.81 -18.46
CA GLN A 155 -8.62 7.17 -17.81
C GLN A 155 -7.90 5.97 -17.16
N CYS A 156 -8.59 4.86 -16.90
CA CYS A 156 -8.04 3.68 -16.24
C CYS A 156 -7.48 2.70 -17.28
N LEU A 157 -6.37 2.03 -16.97
CA LEU A 157 -5.65 1.20 -17.93
C LEU A 157 -5.87 -0.32 -17.74
N GLY A 158 -6.25 -0.80 -16.55
CA GLY A 158 -6.34 -2.25 -16.29
C GLY A 158 -7.61 -2.96 -16.73
N THR A 159 -8.72 -2.24 -16.89
CA THR A 159 -10.06 -2.87 -17.00
C THR A 159 -10.67 -2.76 -18.39
N LEU A 160 -11.03 -3.90 -18.98
CA LEU A 160 -11.81 -3.98 -20.23
C LEU A 160 -13.28 -3.62 -20.01
N ASN A 161 -13.90 -2.89 -20.96
CA ASN A 161 -15.35 -2.72 -21.02
C ASN A 161 -16.00 -4.04 -21.53
N PRO A 162 -16.86 -4.71 -20.74
CA PRO A 162 -17.45 -6.02 -21.08
C PRO A 162 -18.59 -5.96 -22.12
N HIS A 163 -19.05 -4.76 -22.49
CA HIS A 163 -20.09 -4.54 -23.50
C HIS A 163 -19.50 -4.52 -24.93
N ILE A 164 -18.23 -4.15 -25.10
CA ILE A 164 -17.61 -3.98 -26.41
C ILE A 164 -17.17 -5.33 -26.98
N LYS A 165 -17.94 -5.83 -27.96
CA LYS A 165 -17.72 -7.12 -28.63
C LYS A 165 -16.31 -7.28 -29.24
N GLN A 166 -15.73 -6.20 -29.74
CA GLN A 166 -14.37 -6.18 -30.28
C GLN A 166 -13.30 -6.33 -29.18
N GLY A 167 -13.59 -5.94 -27.94
CA GLY A 167 -12.75 -6.21 -26.78
C GLY A 167 -12.73 -7.71 -26.46
N LEU A 168 -13.90 -8.36 -26.41
CA LEU A 168 -13.97 -9.82 -26.24
C LEU A 168 -13.26 -10.57 -27.37
N ALA A 169 -13.39 -10.11 -28.63
CA ALA A 169 -12.67 -10.70 -29.77
C ALA A 169 -11.15 -10.56 -29.63
N LEU A 170 -10.66 -9.41 -29.14
CA LEU A 170 -9.24 -9.17 -28.86
C LEU A 170 -8.70 -10.16 -27.81
N ILE A 171 -9.45 -10.37 -26.73
CA ILE A 171 -9.10 -11.33 -25.67
C ILE A 171 -9.07 -12.77 -26.20
N LEU A 172 -10.09 -13.18 -26.98
CA LEU A 172 -10.11 -14.53 -27.56
C LEU A 172 -8.95 -14.75 -28.54
N GLU A 173 -8.55 -13.74 -29.32
CA GLU A 173 -7.36 -13.83 -30.18
C GLU A 173 -6.05 -13.93 -29.37
N MET A 174 -5.91 -13.19 -28.25
CA MET A 174 -4.78 -13.35 -27.34
C MET A 174 -4.69 -14.78 -26.79
N LEU A 175 -5.81 -15.34 -26.30
CA LEU A 175 -5.87 -16.72 -25.81
C LEU A 175 -5.56 -17.74 -26.92
N ASN A 176 -6.09 -17.54 -28.13
CA ASN A 176 -5.83 -18.41 -29.28
C ASN A 176 -4.35 -18.42 -29.68
N GLN A 177 -3.68 -17.26 -29.72
CA GLN A 177 -2.24 -17.19 -30.04
C GLN A 177 -1.39 -17.85 -28.94
N VAL A 178 -1.71 -17.65 -27.67
CA VAL A 178 -0.98 -18.28 -26.55
C VAL A 178 -1.16 -19.80 -26.53
N MET A 179 -2.39 -20.30 -26.64
CA MET A 179 -2.65 -21.74 -26.74
C MET A 179 -2.09 -22.37 -28.01
N GLY A 180 -2.05 -21.63 -29.12
CA GLY A 180 -1.41 -22.03 -30.38
C GLY A 180 0.10 -22.27 -30.28
N LEU A 181 0.78 -21.71 -29.27
CA LEU A 181 2.17 -22.07 -28.92
C LEU A 181 2.28 -23.06 -27.75
N HIS A 182 1.18 -23.48 -27.11
CA HIS A 182 1.16 -24.43 -25.99
C HIS A 182 0.40 -25.73 -26.33
N PRO A 183 0.73 -26.45 -27.41
CA PRO A 183 -0.03 -27.62 -27.89
C PRO A 183 0.01 -28.84 -26.94
N ARG A 184 0.83 -28.81 -25.89
CA ARG A 184 0.86 -29.83 -24.83
C ARG A 184 -0.03 -29.49 -23.63
N SER A 185 -0.46 -28.24 -23.47
CA SER A 185 -1.15 -27.82 -22.24
C SER A 185 -2.63 -28.14 -22.30
N THR A 186 -3.10 -28.94 -21.35
CA THR A 186 -4.53 -29.24 -21.15
C THR A 186 -5.23 -28.26 -20.20
N VAL A 187 -4.49 -27.24 -19.73
CA VAL A 187 -4.97 -26.26 -18.74
C VAL A 187 -4.57 -24.84 -19.18
N LEU A 188 -5.44 -23.87 -18.95
CA LEU A 188 -5.21 -22.45 -19.23
C LEU A 188 -5.73 -21.62 -18.05
N HIS A 189 -4.95 -20.65 -17.58
CA HIS A 189 -5.42 -19.68 -16.59
C HIS A 189 -5.76 -18.34 -17.28
N ILE A 190 -6.99 -17.84 -17.10
CA ILE A 190 -7.50 -16.63 -17.78
C ILE A 190 -7.43 -15.35 -16.92
N GLY A 191 -6.58 -15.34 -15.88
CA GLY A 191 -6.52 -14.27 -14.88
C GLY A 191 -7.90 -13.91 -14.32
N ALA A 192 -8.32 -12.66 -14.59
CA ALA A 192 -9.64 -12.06 -14.30
C ALA A 192 -9.89 -11.67 -12.82
N ASP A 193 -8.79 -11.42 -12.13
CA ASP A 193 -8.61 -10.75 -10.84
C ASP A 193 -8.77 -9.22 -10.90
N GLU A 194 -8.95 -8.60 -9.72
CA GLU A 194 -8.77 -7.16 -9.44
C GLU A 194 -9.52 -6.19 -10.37
N VAL A 195 -10.75 -6.54 -10.79
CA VAL A 195 -11.54 -5.77 -11.77
C VAL A 195 -12.23 -4.53 -11.16
N TYR A 196 -11.49 -3.77 -10.33
CA TYR A 196 -11.98 -2.74 -9.39
C TYR A 196 -12.78 -1.58 -10.02
N THR A 197 -12.65 -1.32 -11.32
CA THR A 197 -13.38 -0.24 -12.01
C THR A 197 -14.64 -0.69 -12.76
N LEU A 198 -15.01 -1.98 -12.67
CA LEU A 198 -16.19 -2.53 -13.32
C LEU A 198 -17.49 -1.86 -12.82
N GLY A 199 -18.37 -1.50 -13.76
CA GLY A 199 -19.61 -0.77 -13.46
C GLY A 199 -19.42 0.75 -13.39
N GLN A 200 -18.20 1.26 -13.59
CA GLN A 200 -17.92 2.71 -13.58
C GLN A 200 -17.90 3.33 -14.98
N GLY A 201 -17.89 2.53 -16.05
CA GLY A 201 -18.06 2.99 -17.43
C GLY A 201 -19.46 3.54 -17.72
N GLU A 202 -19.62 4.30 -18.80
CA GLU A 202 -20.92 4.90 -19.18
C GLU A 202 -21.92 3.81 -19.61
N GLU A 203 -21.54 2.93 -20.55
CA GLU A 203 -22.35 1.77 -20.97
C GLU A 203 -22.69 0.85 -19.78
N SER A 204 -21.74 0.63 -18.88
CA SER A 204 -21.90 -0.22 -17.70
C SER A 204 -22.85 0.39 -16.66
N LYS A 205 -22.83 1.72 -16.47
CA LYS A 205 -23.80 2.46 -15.66
C LYS A 205 -25.21 2.43 -16.25
N GLU A 206 -25.34 2.61 -17.56
CA GLU A 206 -26.63 2.47 -18.26
C GLU A 206 -27.18 1.04 -18.09
N TRP A 207 -26.33 0.02 -18.25
CA TRP A 207 -26.73 -1.38 -18.04
C TRP A 207 -27.14 -1.67 -16.59
N LEU A 208 -26.38 -1.18 -15.60
CA LEU A 208 -26.69 -1.33 -14.17
C LEU A 208 -27.96 -0.58 -13.73
N SER A 209 -28.44 0.40 -14.49
CA SER A 209 -29.70 1.11 -14.20
C SER A 209 -30.96 0.23 -14.37
N VAL A 210 -30.84 -0.92 -15.05
CA VAL A 210 -31.95 -1.84 -15.29
C VAL A 210 -32.18 -2.75 -14.08
N PRO A 211 -33.41 -2.81 -13.50
CA PRO A 211 -33.70 -3.61 -12.32
C PRO A 211 -33.31 -5.09 -12.47
N GLY A 212 -32.56 -5.62 -11.49
CA GLY A 212 -32.12 -7.01 -11.44
C GLY A 212 -30.74 -7.27 -12.05
N HIS A 213 -30.09 -6.27 -12.63
CA HIS A 213 -28.65 -6.29 -12.95
C HIS A 213 -27.79 -5.98 -11.70
N SER A 214 -26.54 -6.45 -11.69
CA SER A 214 -25.55 -6.20 -10.64
C SER A 214 -24.13 -6.30 -11.21
N ILE A 215 -23.12 -5.77 -10.50
CA ILE A 215 -21.71 -5.85 -10.92
C ILE A 215 -21.26 -7.32 -11.02
N ASP A 216 -21.67 -8.17 -10.08
CA ASP A 216 -21.46 -9.62 -10.10
C ASP A 216 -22.00 -10.25 -11.38
N LYS A 217 -23.24 -9.93 -11.78
CA LYS A 217 -23.82 -10.43 -13.05
C LYS A 217 -23.09 -9.90 -14.27
N LEU A 218 -22.56 -8.68 -14.23
CA LEU A 218 -21.74 -8.13 -15.32
C LEU A 218 -20.41 -8.88 -15.43
N PHE A 219 -19.76 -9.12 -14.29
CA PHE A 219 -18.50 -9.85 -14.20
C PHE A 219 -18.66 -11.29 -14.71
N LEU A 220 -19.60 -12.03 -14.11
CA LEU A 220 -19.94 -13.42 -14.46
C LEU A 220 -20.30 -13.54 -15.95
N SER A 221 -21.03 -12.56 -16.50
CA SER A 221 -21.39 -12.49 -17.92
C SER A 221 -20.17 -12.31 -18.83
N HIS A 222 -19.10 -11.62 -18.41
CA HIS A 222 -17.86 -11.54 -19.19
C HIS A 222 -17.04 -12.83 -19.11
N VAL A 223 -16.68 -13.28 -17.90
CA VAL A 223 -15.81 -14.47 -17.75
C VAL A 223 -16.46 -15.74 -18.32
N THR A 224 -17.79 -15.86 -18.25
CA THR A 224 -18.54 -16.96 -18.89
C THR A 224 -18.46 -16.91 -20.42
N LYS A 225 -18.39 -15.72 -21.05
CA LYS A 225 -18.19 -15.60 -22.52
C LYS A 225 -16.76 -15.96 -22.91
N VAL A 226 -15.76 -15.50 -22.13
CA VAL A 226 -14.35 -15.85 -22.35
C VAL A 226 -14.15 -17.37 -22.25
N ALA A 227 -14.63 -17.98 -21.16
CA ALA A 227 -14.52 -19.41 -20.92
C ALA A 227 -15.27 -20.27 -21.95
N LYS A 228 -16.44 -19.82 -22.47
CA LYS A 228 -17.13 -20.49 -23.58
C LYS A 228 -16.35 -20.35 -24.89
N GLY A 229 -15.97 -19.12 -25.26
CA GLY A 229 -15.29 -18.85 -26.53
C GLY A 229 -13.96 -19.59 -26.68
N ILE A 230 -13.17 -19.73 -25.61
CA ILE A 230 -11.93 -20.51 -25.68
C ILE A 230 -12.17 -22.03 -25.72
N LYS A 231 -13.25 -22.53 -25.09
CA LYS A 231 -13.65 -23.95 -25.18
C LYS A 231 -14.34 -24.31 -26.49
N GLU A 232 -14.88 -23.34 -27.24
CA GLU A 232 -15.32 -23.57 -28.62
C GLU A 232 -14.13 -23.92 -29.54
N THR A 233 -12.96 -23.29 -29.34
CA THR A 233 -11.70 -23.66 -30.02
C THR A 233 -11.05 -24.91 -29.41
N TYR A 234 -11.06 -25.05 -28.07
CA TYR A 234 -10.36 -26.10 -27.33
C TYR A 234 -11.31 -26.85 -26.36
N PRO A 235 -12.17 -27.77 -26.83
CA PRO A 235 -13.24 -28.36 -26.00
C PRO A 235 -12.80 -29.16 -24.78
N SER A 236 -11.57 -29.68 -24.78
CA SER A 236 -10.99 -30.45 -23.67
C SER A 236 -10.20 -29.60 -22.66
N LEU A 237 -10.21 -28.28 -22.79
CA LEU A 237 -9.40 -27.38 -21.97
C LEU A 237 -10.02 -27.18 -20.57
N SER A 238 -9.23 -27.45 -19.53
CA SER A 238 -9.52 -26.97 -18.17
C SER A 238 -9.15 -25.49 -18.08
N VAL A 239 -10.09 -24.66 -17.61
CA VAL A 239 -9.89 -23.21 -17.49
C VAL A 239 -9.82 -22.84 -16.02
N ILE A 240 -8.76 -22.15 -15.61
CA ILE A 240 -8.57 -21.61 -14.26
C ILE A 240 -8.83 -20.10 -14.29
N MET A 241 -9.46 -19.57 -13.25
CA MET A 241 -9.55 -18.13 -12.99
C MET A 241 -9.30 -17.84 -11.51
N TRP A 242 -8.89 -16.63 -11.17
CA TRP A 242 -8.76 -16.21 -9.77
C TRP A 242 -10.13 -16.09 -9.09
N ASP A 243 -10.19 -16.28 -7.78
CA ASP A 243 -11.45 -16.33 -7.03
C ASP A 243 -11.93 -14.99 -6.45
N ASP A 244 -11.10 -13.96 -6.38
CA ASP A 244 -11.33 -12.74 -5.58
C ASP A 244 -12.67 -12.07 -5.89
N MET A 245 -12.97 -11.87 -7.18
CA MET A 245 -14.23 -11.32 -7.67
C MET A 245 -15.46 -12.19 -7.32
N LEU A 246 -15.30 -13.46 -6.93
CA LEU A 246 -16.36 -14.38 -6.52
C LEU A 246 -16.60 -14.41 -4.99
N ARG A 247 -15.77 -13.75 -4.17
CA ARG A 247 -15.79 -13.91 -2.70
C ARG A 247 -17.07 -13.43 -2.03
N ASP A 248 -17.59 -12.28 -2.44
CA ASP A 248 -18.85 -11.73 -1.90
C ASP A 248 -20.12 -12.32 -2.58
N MET A 249 -19.96 -13.05 -3.70
CA MET A 249 -21.09 -13.64 -4.42
C MET A 249 -21.71 -14.82 -3.66
N THR A 250 -23.04 -14.91 -3.65
CA THR A 250 -23.75 -16.08 -3.08
C THR A 250 -23.59 -17.32 -3.96
N SER A 251 -23.64 -18.51 -3.36
CA SER A 251 -23.52 -19.78 -4.11
C SER A 251 -24.58 -19.91 -5.21
N ASP A 252 -25.81 -19.44 -4.99
CA ASP A 252 -26.87 -19.44 -6.02
C ASP A 252 -26.55 -18.47 -7.17
N THR A 253 -25.97 -17.29 -6.90
CA THR A 253 -25.54 -16.34 -7.95
C THR A 253 -24.43 -16.94 -8.81
N ILE A 254 -23.47 -17.63 -8.20
CA ILE A 254 -22.40 -18.35 -8.91
C ILE A 254 -22.99 -19.50 -9.74
N LYS A 255 -23.97 -20.23 -9.21
CA LYS A 255 -24.60 -21.39 -9.84
C LYS A 255 -25.47 -21.03 -11.05
N ASP A 256 -26.32 -20.01 -10.92
CA ASP A 256 -27.24 -19.54 -11.96
C ASP A 256 -26.52 -18.78 -13.09
N SER A 257 -25.25 -18.40 -12.90
CA SER A 257 -24.44 -17.70 -13.90
C SER A 257 -24.15 -18.50 -15.18
N GLY A 258 -24.19 -19.83 -15.09
CA GLY A 258 -23.71 -20.73 -16.16
C GLY A 258 -22.18 -20.79 -16.30
N LEU A 259 -21.43 -20.34 -15.29
CA LEU A 259 -19.97 -20.47 -15.15
C LEU A 259 -19.54 -21.86 -14.64
N VAL A 260 -20.42 -22.53 -13.88
CA VAL A 260 -20.18 -23.85 -13.29
C VAL A 260 -19.89 -24.90 -14.37
N GLY A 261 -18.83 -25.68 -14.18
CA GLY A 261 -18.35 -26.68 -15.16
C GLY A 261 -17.53 -26.09 -16.32
N LEU A 262 -17.43 -24.76 -16.44
CA LEU A 262 -16.53 -24.12 -17.39
C LEU A 262 -15.15 -23.86 -16.77
N VAL A 263 -15.12 -23.38 -15.53
CA VAL A 263 -13.88 -22.95 -14.85
C VAL A 263 -13.65 -23.67 -13.52
N GLN A 264 -12.40 -23.62 -13.06
CA GLN A 264 -11.92 -23.99 -11.74
C GLN A 264 -11.42 -22.70 -11.04
N PRO A 265 -11.93 -22.30 -9.87
CA PRO A 265 -11.39 -21.14 -9.15
C PRO A 265 -10.05 -21.48 -8.49
N MET A 266 -9.12 -20.51 -8.53
CA MET A 266 -7.86 -20.53 -7.78
C MET A 266 -7.92 -19.48 -6.67
N LEU A 267 -7.97 -19.94 -5.42
CA LEU A 267 -8.07 -19.06 -4.25
C LEU A 267 -6.70 -18.53 -3.86
N TRP A 268 -6.54 -17.21 -3.80
CA TRP A 268 -5.26 -16.59 -3.45
C TRP A 268 -5.30 -15.80 -2.14
N ASP A 269 -4.38 -16.10 -1.23
CA ASP A 269 -4.18 -15.35 0.00
C ASP A 269 -2.69 -15.42 0.36
N TYR A 270 -2.06 -14.24 0.38
CA TYR A 270 -0.62 -14.08 0.59
C TYR A 270 -0.28 -13.63 2.00
N SER A 271 -1.24 -13.63 2.92
CA SER A 271 -0.99 -13.31 4.32
C SER A 271 -0.32 -14.47 5.04
N HIS A 272 0.79 -14.18 5.72
CA HIS A 272 1.41 -15.06 6.72
C HIS A 272 0.46 -15.39 7.90
N THR A 273 -0.60 -14.61 8.08
CA THR A 273 -1.65 -14.78 9.09
C THR A 273 -3.02 -14.85 8.43
N LEU A 274 -3.13 -15.53 7.28
CA LEU A 274 -4.42 -15.73 6.61
C LEU A 274 -5.43 -16.42 7.55
N ASP A 275 -6.70 -16.04 7.42
CA ASP A 275 -7.78 -16.68 8.17
C ASP A 275 -8.08 -18.04 7.54
N VAL A 276 -7.66 -19.09 8.26
CA VAL A 276 -7.85 -20.49 7.87
C VAL A 276 -9.33 -20.84 7.80
N THR A 277 -10.15 -20.29 8.69
CA THR A 277 -11.60 -20.56 8.77
C THR A 277 -12.31 -19.93 7.58
N HIS A 278 -12.02 -18.65 7.30
CA HIS A 278 -12.60 -17.93 6.15
C HIS A 278 -12.25 -18.60 4.82
N ASN A 279 -10.97 -18.91 4.59
CA ASN A 279 -10.54 -19.57 3.35
C ASN A 279 -11.16 -20.98 3.21
N THR A 280 -11.27 -21.75 4.29
CA THR A 280 -11.99 -23.05 4.30
C THR A 280 -13.47 -22.87 3.92
N MET A 281 -14.15 -21.86 4.48
CA MET A 281 -15.55 -21.55 4.16
C MET A 281 -15.75 -21.10 2.70
N LEU A 282 -14.81 -20.35 2.12
CA LEU A 282 -14.85 -19.99 0.69
C LEU A 282 -14.77 -21.24 -0.21
N MET A 283 -13.86 -22.17 0.07
CA MET A 283 -13.72 -23.41 -0.71
C MET A 283 -14.99 -24.28 -0.62
N GLU A 284 -15.60 -24.40 0.56
CA GLU A 284 -16.90 -25.08 0.72
C GLU A 284 -18.06 -24.31 0.02
N LYS A 285 -18.06 -22.97 0.04
CA LYS A 285 -19.05 -22.14 -0.70
C LYS A 285 -18.99 -22.39 -2.21
N TYR A 286 -17.79 -22.48 -2.78
CA TYR A 286 -17.58 -22.74 -4.20
C TYR A 286 -17.99 -24.18 -4.57
N LYS A 287 -17.63 -25.17 -3.75
CA LYS A 287 -18.10 -26.56 -3.87
C LYS A 287 -19.63 -26.66 -3.83
N ALA A 288 -20.28 -25.95 -2.90
CA ALA A 288 -21.75 -25.90 -2.80
C ALA A 288 -22.43 -25.23 -4.01
N ALA A 289 -21.75 -24.28 -4.67
CA ALA A 289 -22.19 -23.70 -5.95
C ALA A 289 -22.01 -24.66 -7.14
N GLY A 290 -21.21 -25.73 -6.99
CA GLY A 290 -20.88 -26.70 -8.04
C GLY A 290 -19.46 -26.56 -8.61
N LEU A 291 -18.66 -25.60 -8.13
CA LEU A 291 -17.24 -25.47 -8.45
C LEU A 291 -16.44 -26.40 -7.51
N SER A 292 -16.57 -27.72 -7.72
CA SER A 292 -15.91 -28.73 -6.88
C SER A 292 -14.40 -28.83 -7.13
N GLN A 293 -13.96 -28.64 -8.37
CA GLN A 293 -12.55 -28.61 -8.76
C GLN A 293 -11.95 -27.23 -8.50
N GLN A 294 -10.96 -27.17 -7.62
CA GLN A 294 -10.41 -25.91 -7.11
C GLN A 294 -8.88 -25.96 -7.03
N TRP A 295 -8.28 -24.78 -6.97
CA TRP A 295 -6.85 -24.57 -6.73
C TRP A 295 -6.65 -23.60 -5.58
N ILE A 296 -5.45 -23.59 -5.00
CA ILE A 296 -5.02 -22.56 -4.03
C ILE A 296 -3.74 -21.90 -4.50
N ALA A 297 -3.48 -20.68 -4.03
CA ALA A 297 -2.30 -19.90 -4.37
C ALA A 297 -1.72 -19.20 -3.13
N SER A 298 -0.50 -19.62 -2.81
CA SER A 298 0.40 -18.97 -1.86
C SER A 298 1.31 -17.98 -2.60
N SER A 299 2.27 -17.38 -1.91
CA SER A 299 3.36 -16.63 -2.56
C SER A 299 4.72 -17.01 -1.99
N PHE A 300 5.76 -16.88 -2.82
CA PHE A 300 7.17 -16.99 -2.41
C PHE A 300 7.95 -15.68 -2.56
N LYS A 301 7.46 -14.73 -3.38
CA LYS A 301 8.00 -13.37 -3.51
C LYS A 301 6.92 -12.41 -4.02
N GLY A 302 7.17 -11.12 -3.86
CA GLY A 302 6.48 -10.04 -4.57
C GLY A 302 5.13 -9.62 -4.00
N SER A 303 4.70 -10.23 -2.89
CA SER A 303 3.43 -9.96 -2.21
C SER A 303 3.63 -9.36 -0.79
N THR A 304 4.78 -8.73 -0.55
CA THR A 304 5.07 -8.04 0.71
C THR A 304 4.57 -6.60 0.64
N THR A 305 5.16 -5.77 -0.23
CA THR A 305 4.61 -4.48 -0.68
C THR A 305 5.03 -4.20 -2.13
N VAL A 306 4.40 -3.19 -2.76
CA VAL A 306 4.69 -2.73 -4.13
C VAL A 306 6.14 -2.25 -4.36
N TYR A 307 6.95 -2.11 -3.31
CA TYR A 307 8.33 -1.60 -3.39
C TYR A 307 9.36 -2.43 -2.60
N THR A 308 8.98 -3.59 -2.03
CA THR A 308 9.92 -4.42 -1.25
C THR A 308 11.08 -4.89 -2.13
N CYS A 309 12.32 -4.64 -1.69
CA CYS A 309 13.53 -5.11 -2.39
C CYS A 309 13.95 -6.52 -1.97
N VAL A 310 13.95 -6.79 -0.65
CA VAL A 310 14.43 -8.04 -0.04
C VAL A 310 13.24 -8.88 0.40
N THR A 311 13.10 -10.09 -0.15
CA THR A 311 12.06 -11.07 0.20
C THR A 311 12.26 -11.61 1.62
N SER A 312 11.18 -11.74 2.39
CA SER A 312 11.21 -12.37 3.71
C SER A 312 10.87 -13.86 3.62
N THR A 313 11.85 -14.75 3.73
CA THR A 313 11.62 -16.21 3.68
C THR A 313 10.56 -16.65 4.71
N GLN A 314 10.66 -16.18 5.95
CA GLN A 314 9.75 -16.60 7.03
C GLN A 314 8.29 -16.25 6.73
N ARG A 315 8.00 -15.02 6.26
CA ARG A 315 6.64 -14.58 5.87
C ARG A 315 6.00 -15.53 4.87
N HIS A 316 6.75 -15.99 3.87
CA HIS A 316 6.26 -16.88 2.84
C HIS A 316 6.15 -18.33 3.32
N VAL A 317 7.08 -18.82 4.15
CA VAL A 317 6.96 -20.12 4.82
C VAL A 317 5.71 -20.17 5.70
N ASP A 318 5.44 -19.13 6.50
CA ASP A 318 4.25 -19.02 7.36
C ASP A 318 2.95 -19.05 6.54
N ASN A 319 2.91 -18.34 5.41
CA ASN A 319 1.79 -18.39 4.47
C ASN A 319 1.51 -19.82 3.96
N HIS A 320 2.56 -20.60 3.65
CA HIS A 320 2.42 -22.01 3.26
C HIS A 320 1.97 -22.90 4.42
N LEU A 321 2.46 -22.66 5.65
CA LEU A 321 2.02 -23.37 6.85
C LEU A 321 0.54 -23.09 7.17
N GLN A 322 0.03 -21.89 6.90
CA GLN A 322 -1.39 -21.59 7.02
C GLN A 322 -2.23 -22.25 5.91
N TRP A 323 -1.76 -22.26 4.66
CA TRP A 323 -2.44 -22.97 3.57
C TRP A 323 -2.54 -24.48 3.82
N LEU A 324 -1.51 -25.11 4.41
CA LEU A 324 -1.58 -26.51 4.84
C LEU A 324 -2.67 -26.76 5.91
N LYS A 325 -2.95 -25.78 6.79
CA LYS A 325 -4.05 -25.85 7.76
C LYS A 325 -5.42 -25.72 7.08
N VAL A 326 -5.56 -24.85 6.06
CA VAL A 326 -6.79 -24.75 5.25
C VAL A 326 -7.09 -26.10 4.60
N VAL A 327 -6.12 -26.68 3.89
CA VAL A 327 -6.28 -27.98 3.22
C VAL A 327 -6.64 -29.10 4.22
N SER A 328 -6.04 -29.07 5.41
CA SER A 328 -6.37 -30.03 6.50
C SER A 328 -7.77 -29.84 7.11
N GLY A 329 -8.41 -28.69 6.89
CA GLY A 329 -9.76 -28.36 7.37
C GLY A 329 -10.89 -28.60 6.35
N LEU A 330 -10.56 -28.90 5.08
CA LEU A 330 -11.57 -29.11 4.02
C LEU A 330 -12.37 -30.39 4.27
N SER A 331 -13.68 -30.35 4.02
CA SER A 331 -14.52 -31.54 4.14
C SER A 331 -14.47 -32.38 2.85
N PRO A 332 -14.66 -33.71 2.94
CA PRO A 332 -14.62 -34.61 1.78
C PRO A 332 -15.47 -34.10 0.60
N GLY A 333 -14.87 -34.08 -0.59
CA GLY A 333 -15.53 -33.66 -1.83
C GLY A 333 -15.19 -32.24 -2.32
N VAL A 334 -14.24 -31.53 -1.70
CA VAL A 334 -13.46 -30.51 -2.43
C VAL A 334 -12.41 -31.26 -3.25
N ASP A 335 -12.40 -31.07 -4.56
CA ASP A 335 -11.48 -31.72 -5.50
C ASP A 335 -10.29 -30.77 -5.76
N LEU A 336 -9.40 -30.66 -4.77
CA LEU A 336 -8.23 -29.79 -4.84
C LEU A 336 -7.24 -30.34 -5.88
N GLN A 337 -6.98 -29.56 -6.92
CA GLN A 337 -6.06 -29.95 -8.00
C GLN A 337 -4.59 -29.69 -7.60
N GLY A 338 -4.35 -28.59 -6.85
CA GLY A 338 -3.04 -28.28 -6.29
C GLY A 338 -2.85 -26.82 -5.88
N ILE A 339 -1.59 -26.47 -5.68
CA ILE A 339 -1.12 -25.17 -5.19
C ILE A 339 -0.19 -24.48 -6.21
N ALA A 340 -0.42 -23.19 -6.44
CA ALA A 340 0.48 -22.30 -7.16
C ALA A 340 1.28 -21.42 -6.17
N LEU A 341 2.60 -21.48 -6.25
CA LEU A 341 3.50 -20.62 -5.47
C LEU A 341 3.74 -19.35 -6.27
N THR A 342 3.03 -18.26 -5.95
CA THR A 342 3.08 -17.02 -6.74
C THR A 342 4.36 -16.21 -6.53
N GLY A 343 4.87 -15.62 -7.62
CA GLY A 343 6.16 -14.94 -7.64
C GLY A 343 6.16 -13.64 -8.45
N TRP A 344 5.24 -12.74 -8.10
CA TRP A 344 5.00 -11.46 -8.80
C TRP A 344 6.26 -10.59 -8.92
N GLN A 345 6.48 -10.00 -10.08
CA GLN A 345 7.58 -9.06 -10.37
C GLN A 345 7.18 -7.61 -10.11
N ARG A 346 5.90 -7.29 -10.28
CA ARG A 346 5.29 -5.97 -10.08
C ARG A 346 3.76 -6.12 -10.02
N TYR A 347 3.07 -5.16 -9.41
CA TYR A 347 1.61 -5.23 -9.22
C TYR A 347 0.86 -4.85 -10.51
N ASP A 348 1.38 -3.90 -11.29
CA ASP A 348 0.80 -3.47 -12.57
C ASP A 348 1.90 -2.99 -13.54
N HIS A 349 1.57 -2.58 -14.77
CA HIS A 349 2.56 -2.12 -15.76
C HIS A 349 3.18 -0.73 -15.50
N LEU A 350 2.67 0.01 -14.53
CA LEU A 350 3.06 1.35 -14.13
C LEU A 350 3.89 1.33 -12.84
N SER A 351 3.73 0.31 -11.99
CA SER A 351 4.47 0.13 -10.75
C SER A 351 5.94 -0.24 -10.98
N VAL A 352 6.76 -0.06 -9.94
CA VAL A 352 8.14 -0.53 -9.92
C VAL A 352 8.20 -2.06 -9.83
N LEU A 353 9.39 -2.63 -10.09
CA LEU A 353 9.67 -4.02 -9.78
C LEU A 353 9.81 -4.22 -8.26
N CYS A 354 9.25 -5.29 -7.73
CA CYS A 354 9.44 -5.76 -6.37
C CYS A 354 10.19 -7.11 -6.36
N GLU A 355 10.93 -7.36 -5.27
CA GLU A 355 11.44 -8.67 -4.85
C GLU A 355 12.01 -9.51 -6.00
N LEU A 356 13.11 -9.08 -6.62
CA LEU A 356 13.60 -9.69 -7.87
C LEU A 356 13.85 -11.20 -7.75
N LEU A 357 13.48 -11.95 -8.80
CA LEU A 357 13.46 -13.42 -8.79
C LEU A 357 14.70 -14.11 -8.16
N PRO A 358 15.96 -13.68 -8.40
CA PRO A 358 17.13 -14.28 -7.76
C PRO A 358 17.12 -14.25 -6.23
N LEU A 359 16.58 -13.19 -5.60
CA LEU A 359 16.43 -13.11 -4.15
C LEU A 359 15.31 -14.06 -3.68
N GLY A 360 14.23 -14.13 -4.45
CA GLY A 360 13.08 -14.99 -4.17
C GLY A 360 13.41 -16.49 -4.20
N LEU A 361 14.56 -16.95 -4.73
CA LEU A 361 14.88 -18.38 -4.86
C LEU A 361 15.05 -19.10 -3.50
N LEU A 362 15.61 -18.43 -2.49
CA LEU A 362 15.74 -18.98 -1.13
C LEU A 362 14.36 -19.16 -0.46
N SER A 363 13.49 -18.18 -0.66
CA SER A 363 12.09 -18.24 -0.24
C SER A 363 11.33 -19.34 -0.98
N LEU A 364 11.46 -19.42 -2.30
CA LEU A 364 10.85 -20.46 -3.14
C LEU A 364 11.26 -21.87 -2.71
N ALA A 365 12.56 -22.10 -2.51
CA ALA A 365 13.07 -23.39 -2.05
C ALA A 365 12.52 -23.75 -0.67
N SER A 366 12.50 -22.78 0.26
CA SER A 366 11.95 -22.97 1.61
C SER A 366 10.45 -23.30 1.57
N CYS A 367 9.69 -22.63 0.71
CA CYS A 367 8.27 -22.87 0.49
C CYS A 367 7.98 -24.24 -0.14
N LEU A 368 8.72 -24.62 -1.20
CA LEU A 368 8.60 -25.94 -1.83
C LEU A 368 8.95 -27.07 -0.85
N GLN A 369 10.04 -26.92 -0.07
CA GLN A 369 10.41 -27.91 0.93
C GLN A 369 9.40 -27.97 2.11
N THR A 370 8.81 -26.84 2.50
CA THR A 370 7.69 -26.81 3.47
C THR A 370 6.48 -27.62 2.97
N LEU A 371 6.15 -27.52 1.67
CA LEU A 371 5.09 -28.33 1.04
C LEU A 371 5.46 -29.81 0.87
N GLN A 372 6.74 -30.15 0.69
CA GLN A 372 7.19 -31.55 0.65
C GLN A 372 7.12 -32.23 2.02
N HIS A 373 7.46 -31.50 3.09
CA HIS A 373 7.58 -32.03 4.46
C HIS A 373 6.36 -31.76 5.36
N GLY A 374 5.32 -31.09 4.83
CA GLY A 374 4.17 -30.59 5.60
C GLY A 374 4.53 -29.56 6.69
N SER A 375 5.79 -29.16 6.77
CA SER A 375 6.38 -28.33 7.83
C SER A 375 7.81 -27.91 7.45
N PHE A 376 8.30 -26.78 7.96
CA PHE A 376 9.66 -26.31 7.68
C PHE A 376 10.67 -26.84 8.71
N THR A 377 11.01 -28.12 8.58
CA THR A 377 11.92 -28.83 9.50
C THR A 377 13.40 -28.50 9.25
N GLN A 378 14.29 -28.95 10.16
CA GLN A 378 15.74 -28.91 9.93
C GLN A 378 16.17 -29.73 8.68
N GLU A 379 15.44 -30.78 8.31
CA GLU A 379 15.69 -31.53 7.07
C GLU A 379 15.33 -30.70 5.83
N ALA A 380 14.18 -30.02 5.86
CA ALA A 380 13.76 -29.08 4.82
C ALA A 380 14.80 -27.94 4.66
N GLN A 381 15.27 -27.36 5.78
CA GLN A 381 16.31 -26.34 5.78
C GLN A 381 17.64 -26.84 5.20
N HIS A 382 18.07 -28.06 5.55
CA HIS A 382 19.27 -28.67 4.97
C HIS A 382 19.15 -28.83 3.45
N LYS A 383 18.01 -29.31 2.95
CA LYS A 383 17.76 -29.46 1.51
C LYS A 383 17.77 -28.13 0.75
N VAL A 384 17.26 -27.05 1.34
CA VAL A 384 17.36 -25.69 0.77
C VAL A 384 18.82 -25.27 0.65
N MET A 385 19.59 -25.39 1.74
CA MET A 385 21.01 -25.02 1.79
C MET A 385 21.87 -25.85 0.83
N GLU A 386 21.58 -27.15 0.70
CA GLU A 386 22.26 -28.07 -0.22
C GLU A 386 21.92 -27.77 -1.70
N ALA A 387 20.65 -27.56 -2.03
CA ALA A 387 20.19 -27.31 -3.40
C ALA A 387 20.67 -25.95 -3.95
N LEU A 388 20.73 -24.92 -3.10
CA LEU A 388 21.14 -23.56 -3.48
C LEU A 388 22.61 -23.26 -3.22
N GLY A 389 23.30 -24.07 -2.40
CA GLY A 389 24.69 -23.83 -2.01
C GLY A 389 24.85 -22.65 -1.05
N THR A 390 24.00 -22.57 -0.03
CA THR A 390 23.96 -21.45 0.93
C THR A 390 24.16 -21.92 2.36
N GLY A 391 24.75 -21.07 3.22
CA GLY A 391 24.84 -21.31 4.67
C GLY A 391 23.61 -20.86 5.46
N THR A 392 22.51 -20.49 4.78
CA THR A 392 21.27 -19.99 5.38
C THR A 392 20.09 -20.21 4.44
N THR A 393 18.87 -20.20 5.00
CA THR A 393 17.60 -20.16 4.26
C THR A 393 16.96 -18.77 4.21
N ASP A 394 17.41 -17.82 5.03
CA ASP A 394 16.93 -16.44 5.00
C ASP A 394 17.71 -15.60 3.98
N VAL A 395 16.99 -14.85 3.14
CA VAL A 395 17.55 -13.90 2.17
C VAL A 395 18.36 -12.80 2.89
N GLY A 396 17.94 -12.37 4.09
CA GLY A 396 18.59 -11.29 4.83
C GLY A 396 20.00 -11.61 5.34
N ASP A 397 20.34 -12.90 5.54
CA ASP A 397 21.64 -13.33 6.07
C ASP A 397 22.62 -13.86 5.00
N VAL A 398 22.25 -13.81 3.71
CA VAL A 398 23.06 -14.37 2.61
C VAL A 398 24.47 -13.79 2.57
N GLU A 399 24.63 -12.48 2.76
CA GLU A 399 25.93 -11.79 2.80
C GLU A 399 26.86 -12.29 3.91
N ARG A 400 26.29 -12.73 5.05
CA ARG A 400 27.05 -13.16 6.24
C ARG A 400 27.50 -14.62 6.16
N LEU A 401 26.73 -15.47 5.47
CA LEU A 401 26.85 -16.93 5.53
C LEU A 401 27.16 -17.58 4.17
N SER A 402 27.50 -16.80 3.14
CA SER A 402 27.99 -17.31 1.85
C SER A 402 29.49 -17.63 1.84
N GLN A 403 30.27 -17.03 2.75
CA GLN A 403 31.73 -17.07 2.76
C GLN A 403 32.27 -18.45 3.18
N GLY A 404 32.36 -19.37 2.20
CA GLY A 404 32.93 -20.71 2.38
C GLY A 404 32.28 -21.78 1.51
N CYS A 405 31.11 -21.53 0.90
CA CYS A 405 30.48 -22.54 0.05
C CYS A 405 31.16 -22.61 -1.32
N SER A 406 31.49 -23.83 -1.76
CA SER A 406 32.20 -24.09 -3.03
C SER A 406 31.28 -24.13 -4.26
N ARG A 407 29.97 -23.99 -4.04
CA ARG A 407 28.90 -24.09 -5.04
C ARG A 407 27.81 -23.09 -4.63
N SER A 408 27.23 -22.38 -5.59
CA SER A 408 26.20 -21.37 -5.33
C SER A 408 25.23 -21.26 -6.50
N TYR A 409 24.00 -20.84 -6.24
CA TYR A 409 22.97 -20.67 -7.27
C TYR A 409 23.24 -19.44 -8.16
N THR A 410 22.90 -19.56 -9.45
CA THR A 410 23.02 -18.46 -10.40
C THR A 410 22.13 -17.29 -9.97
N GLY A 411 22.77 -16.15 -9.69
CA GLY A 411 22.12 -14.94 -9.18
C GLY A 411 22.44 -14.63 -7.71
N MET A 412 23.07 -15.53 -6.95
CA MET A 412 23.39 -15.31 -5.53
C MET A 412 24.15 -14.00 -5.26
N LYS A 413 25.16 -13.69 -6.09
CA LYS A 413 25.91 -12.42 -5.99
C LYS A 413 25.06 -11.16 -6.23
N LEU A 414 23.95 -11.27 -6.97
CA LEU A 414 23.00 -10.17 -7.12
C LEU A 414 22.10 -10.04 -5.88
N ALA A 415 21.76 -11.17 -5.24
CA ALA A 415 21.06 -11.16 -3.95
C ALA A 415 21.92 -10.51 -2.85
N GLU A 416 23.18 -10.94 -2.70
CA GLU A 416 24.16 -10.32 -1.77
C GLU A 416 24.25 -8.80 -1.96
N LEU A 417 24.45 -8.33 -3.20
CA LEU A 417 24.56 -6.90 -3.50
C LEU A 417 23.27 -6.12 -3.26
N ILE A 418 22.09 -6.71 -3.43
CA ILE A 418 20.80 -6.03 -3.17
C ILE A 418 20.48 -6.01 -1.67
N VAL A 419 20.83 -7.06 -0.92
CA VAL A 419 20.73 -7.08 0.55
C VAL A 419 21.65 -6.02 1.16
N GLN A 420 22.94 -6.01 0.78
CA GLN A 420 23.92 -5.01 1.20
C GLN A 420 23.46 -3.59 0.85
N LEU A 421 23.01 -3.36 -0.40
CA LEU A 421 22.53 -2.05 -0.84
C LEU A 421 21.27 -1.61 -0.08
N THR A 422 20.36 -2.52 0.24
CA THR A 422 19.14 -2.20 1.00
C THR A 422 19.50 -1.79 2.44
N ALA A 423 20.37 -2.56 3.11
CA ALA A 423 20.88 -2.21 4.43
C ALA A 423 21.61 -0.85 4.44
N MET A 424 22.44 -0.56 3.42
CA MET A 424 23.08 0.74 3.25
C MET A 424 22.08 1.88 3.01
N LEU A 425 21.00 1.63 2.24
CA LEU A 425 19.96 2.63 1.97
C LEU A 425 19.11 2.97 3.20
N GLU A 426 18.92 1.99 4.10
CA GLU A 426 18.14 2.13 5.34
C GLU A 426 18.98 2.59 6.55
N SER A 427 20.31 2.60 6.42
CA SER A 427 21.28 3.01 7.46
C SER A 427 21.00 4.40 8.07
N GLU A 428 21.36 4.57 9.35
CA GLU A 428 21.25 5.86 10.05
C GLU A 428 22.25 6.86 9.46
N GLU A 429 23.42 6.36 9.04
CA GLU A 429 24.51 7.06 8.38
C GLU A 429 24.02 7.74 7.10
N LEU A 430 23.40 6.97 6.18
CA LEU A 430 22.89 7.55 4.94
C LEU A 430 21.71 8.49 5.20
N ARG A 431 20.83 8.18 6.16
CA ARG A 431 19.76 9.10 6.60
C ARG A 431 20.32 10.42 7.14
N HIS A 432 21.43 10.38 7.87
CA HIS A 432 22.15 11.57 8.34
C HIS A 432 22.81 12.35 7.20
N PHE A 433 23.49 11.67 6.26
CA PHE A 433 24.10 12.29 5.09
C PHE A 433 23.06 12.94 4.16
N GLN A 434 21.92 12.30 3.92
CA GLN A 434 20.80 12.90 3.17
C GLN A 434 20.18 14.09 3.92
N SER A 435 20.24 14.09 5.26
CA SER A 435 19.74 15.18 6.11
C SER A 435 20.68 16.40 6.17
N ASN A 436 21.94 16.24 5.77
CA ASN A 436 23.00 17.25 5.82
C ASN A 436 22.64 18.56 5.09
N MET A 437 23.00 19.71 5.67
CA MET A 437 22.68 21.03 5.10
C MET A 437 23.24 21.27 3.69
N PHE A 438 24.42 20.72 3.36
CA PHE A 438 25.01 20.84 2.02
C PHE A 438 24.23 20.00 1.01
N VAL A 439 23.90 18.75 1.37
CA VAL A 439 23.11 17.85 0.51
C VAL A 439 21.71 18.40 0.28
N ARG A 440 21.00 18.81 1.34
CA ARG A 440 19.65 19.41 1.23
C ARG A 440 19.64 20.78 0.57
N GLY A 441 20.71 21.56 0.71
CA GLY A 441 20.82 22.91 0.16
C GLY A 441 21.24 22.96 -1.31
N TRP A 442 22.25 22.16 -1.70
CA TRP A 442 22.94 22.27 -2.99
C TRP A 442 22.99 20.97 -3.82
N PHE A 443 22.54 19.83 -3.28
CA PHE A 443 22.43 18.56 -4.02
C PHE A 443 21.04 17.90 -3.87
N SER A 444 20.03 18.73 -3.61
CA SER A 444 18.63 18.32 -3.50
C SER A 444 18.07 17.81 -4.84
N PRO A 445 16.89 17.16 -4.86
CA PRO A 445 16.29 16.64 -6.10
C PRO A 445 16.23 17.67 -7.25
N TYR A 446 15.98 18.95 -6.94
CA TYR A 446 16.02 20.04 -7.90
C TYR A 446 17.41 20.22 -8.56
N HIS A 447 18.48 20.28 -7.77
CA HIS A 447 19.85 20.40 -8.28
C HIS A 447 20.25 19.20 -9.15
N ARG A 448 19.87 17.99 -8.73
CA ARG A 448 20.12 16.75 -9.49
C ARG A 448 19.35 16.71 -10.81
N GLN A 449 18.07 17.11 -10.80
CA GLN A 449 17.22 17.20 -11.99
C GLN A 449 17.72 18.25 -12.99
N GLN A 450 18.08 19.44 -12.51
CA GLN A 450 18.57 20.55 -13.33
C GLN A 450 20.08 20.47 -13.65
N LYS A 451 20.76 19.42 -13.19
CA LYS A 451 22.18 19.11 -13.43
C LYS A 451 23.16 20.24 -13.11
N PHE A 452 22.89 21.04 -12.06
CA PHE A 452 23.80 22.09 -11.60
C PHE A 452 24.03 22.01 -10.08
N ILE A 453 25.22 22.42 -9.65
CA ILE A 453 25.64 22.51 -8.25
C ILE A 453 26.73 23.58 -8.11
N ASN A 454 26.86 24.21 -6.95
CA ASN A 454 28.00 25.08 -6.64
C ASN A 454 29.26 24.19 -6.46
N PRO A 455 30.36 24.39 -7.23
CA PRO A 455 31.54 23.51 -7.16
C PRO A 455 32.18 23.37 -5.78
N LEU A 456 32.17 24.43 -4.96
CA LEU A 456 32.71 24.38 -3.59
C LEU A 456 31.84 23.51 -2.67
N MET A 457 30.52 23.54 -2.87
CA MET A 457 29.57 22.69 -2.14
C MET A 457 29.64 21.24 -2.63
N ALA A 458 29.88 21.02 -3.93
CA ALA A 458 30.12 19.69 -4.49
C ALA A 458 31.36 19.02 -3.85
N GLN A 459 32.47 19.74 -3.71
CA GLN A 459 33.67 19.26 -3.03
C GLN A 459 33.42 18.91 -1.56
N GLN A 460 32.67 19.75 -0.84
CA GLN A 460 32.33 19.49 0.57
C GLN A 460 31.44 18.25 0.73
N ILE A 461 30.45 18.06 -0.15
CA ILE A 461 29.58 16.88 -0.17
C ILE A 461 30.36 15.63 -0.56
N GLN A 462 31.24 15.72 -1.56
CA GLN A 462 32.12 14.63 -1.98
C GLN A 462 33.00 14.15 -0.84
N LYS A 463 33.66 15.06 -0.11
CA LYS A 463 34.49 14.71 1.05
C LYS A 463 33.69 14.00 2.15
N GLN A 464 32.46 14.44 2.40
CA GLN A 464 31.58 13.81 3.39
C GLN A 464 31.09 12.43 2.93
N ALA A 465 30.84 12.24 1.64
CA ALA A 465 30.51 10.93 1.06
C ALA A 465 31.70 9.95 1.07
N GLN A 466 32.92 10.45 0.85
CA GLN A 466 34.15 9.64 0.92
C GLN A 466 34.37 9.06 2.32
N ILE A 467 34.31 9.92 3.35
CA ILE A 467 34.42 9.48 4.76
C ILE A 467 33.36 8.42 5.11
N MET A 468 32.12 8.59 4.60
CA MET A 468 31.04 7.62 4.83
C MET A 468 31.28 6.27 4.14
N ALA A 469 31.81 6.28 2.92
CA ALA A 469 32.18 5.07 2.19
C ALA A 469 33.39 4.36 2.85
N GLU A 470 34.39 5.12 3.29
CA GLU A 470 35.56 4.62 4.02
C GLU A 470 35.13 3.92 5.32
N LEU A 471 34.26 4.53 6.12
CA LEU A 471 33.73 3.92 7.35
C LEU A 471 32.93 2.63 7.12
N HIS A 472 32.16 2.53 6.01
CA HIS A 472 31.48 1.28 5.65
C HIS A 472 32.44 0.19 5.17
N ILE A 473 33.52 0.55 4.47
CA ILE A 473 34.58 -0.38 4.09
C ILE A 473 35.31 -0.90 5.33
N GLU A 474 35.62 -0.03 6.30
CA GLU A 474 36.25 -0.42 7.57
C GLU A 474 35.32 -1.28 8.44
N ALA A 475 34.02 -0.98 8.49
CA ALA A 475 33.04 -1.83 9.21
C ALA A 475 32.96 -3.25 8.61
N ASN A 476 32.88 -3.36 7.29
CA ASN A 476 32.83 -4.66 6.60
C ASN A 476 34.18 -5.40 6.63
N ALA A 477 35.30 -4.69 6.78
CA ALA A 477 36.62 -5.29 7.00
C ALA A 477 36.85 -5.71 8.47
N GLY A 478 36.28 -5.01 9.44
CA GLY A 478 36.44 -5.28 10.88
C GLY A 478 35.92 -6.66 11.29
N GLY A 479 34.89 -7.17 10.61
CA GLY A 479 34.37 -8.53 10.80
C GLY A 479 35.36 -9.66 10.49
N LEU A 480 36.52 -9.36 9.89
CA LEU A 480 37.58 -10.32 9.58
C LEU A 480 38.60 -10.51 10.73
N MET A 481 38.52 -9.74 11.83
CA MET A 481 39.57 -9.72 12.87
C MET A 481 39.07 -9.73 14.33
N GLU A 482 38.08 -10.57 14.69
CA GLU A 482 37.75 -10.79 16.11
C GLU A 482 37.43 -12.25 16.49
N GLN A 483 38.37 -13.16 16.23
CA GLN A 483 38.43 -14.49 16.88
C GLN A 483 39.84 -14.82 17.41
N SER A 484 40.29 -14.10 18.45
CA SER A 484 41.40 -14.56 19.30
C SER A 484 41.38 -13.88 20.69
N GLU A 485 41.08 -14.66 21.73
CA GLU A 485 41.64 -14.58 23.11
C GLU A 485 41.97 -13.18 23.70
N HIS A 486 41.27 -12.59 24.68
CA HIS A 486 41.13 -13.08 26.07
C HIS A 486 40.34 -12.10 26.99
N ARG A 487 39.46 -12.67 27.83
CA ARG A 487 39.36 -12.49 29.31
C ARG A 487 39.42 -11.08 29.98
N GLU A 488 38.26 -10.69 30.52
CA GLU A 488 38.01 -9.93 31.78
C GLU A 488 38.92 -8.75 32.21
N THR A 489 38.38 -7.53 32.26
CA THR A 489 38.37 -6.73 33.51
C THR A 489 37.29 -5.63 33.50
N ARG A 490 36.87 -5.15 34.69
CA ARG A 490 35.85 -4.10 34.86
C ARG A 490 36.45 -2.68 34.73
N GLY A 491 35.73 -1.77 34.07
CA GLY A 491 35.97 -0.33 34.20
C GLY A 491 34.95 0.52 33.43
N SER A 492 34.11 1.29 34.11
CA SER A 492 33.19 2.25 33.48
C SER A 492 33.80 3.65 33.43
N VAL A 493 33.89 4.24 32.23
CA VAL A 493 34.25 5.65 32.05
C VAL A 493 33.33 6.27 31.00
N SER A 494 32.66 7.37 31.36
CA SER A 494 31.91 8.21 30.43
C SER A 494 32.77 9.41 30.03
N MET A 495 32.99 9.61 28.73
CA MET A 495 33.79 10.70 28.20
C MET A 495 32.90 11.77 27.55
N ARG A 496 32.92 12.99 28.11
CA ARG A 496 32.31 14.18 27.50
C ARG A 496 33.36 14.92 26.66
N LEU A 497 32.96 15.41 25.48
CA LEU A 497 33.79 16.31 24.66
C LEU A 497 33.54 17.79 25.06
N PRO A 498 34.59 18.63 25.16
CA PRO A 498 34.47 20.04 25.54
C PRO A 498 34.33 21.01 24.35
N SER A 499 33.64 22.13 24.56
CA SER A 499 33.50 23.23 23.58
C SER A 499 34.55 24.33 23.80
N PRO A 500 35.16 24.90 22.75
CA PRO A 500 36.06 26.06 22.87
C PRO A 500 35.32 27.40 22.67
N SER A 501 35.52 28.33 23.61
CA SER A 501 35.12 29.75 23.49
C SER A 501 36.32 30.61 23.06
N PHE A 502 36.10 31.63 22.22
CA PHE A 502 37.13 32.60 21.81
C PHE A 502 36.86 34.02 22.32
N VAL A 503 37.94 34.75 22.61
CA VAL A 503 37.93 36.08 23.25
C VAL A 503 38.66 37.11 22.37
N LEU A 504 38.20 38.35 22.39
CA LEU A 504 38.72 39.48 21.61
C LEU A 504 39.70 40.39 22.42
N PRO A 505 40.66 41.06 21.76
CA PRO A 505 41.29 42.28 22.25
C PRO A 505 40.98 43.54 21.38
N ALA A 506 41.33 44.72 21.91
CA ALA A 506 41.07 46.08 21.41
C ALA A 506 42.34 46.96 21.58
N ARG A 507 42.51 48.23 21.15
CA ARG A 507 41.97 49.11 20.08
C ARG A 507 42.69 50.50 20.14
N SER A 508 43.38 50.96 19.08
CA SER A 508 43.83 52.37 18.82
C SER A 508 44.61 52.46 17.48
N GLY A 509 44.91 53.60 16.83
CA GLY A 509 44.45 55.00 17.04
C GLY A 509 45.23 56.10 16.25
N SER A 510 44.87 56.36 14.98
CA SER A 510 45.01 57.63 14.18
C SER A 510 46.31 58.50 14.11
N ALA A 511 46.77 58.81 12.87
CA ALA A 511 47.52 60.03 12.46
C ALA A 511 47.47 60.26 10.91
N SER A 512 47.97 61.39 10.35
CA SER A 512 47.69 61.89 8.97
C SER A 512 48.95 62.31 8.13
N PRO A 513 48.96 63.29 7.16
CA PRO A 513 48.71 63.09 5.69
C PRO A 513 49.68 63.79 4.67
N GLY A 514 49.50 63.60 3.33
CA GLY A 514 49.60 64.71 2.33
C GLY A 514 50.39 64.57 0.98
N LEU A 515 49.83 65.20 -0.10
CA LEU A 515 50.47 65.77 -1.34
C LEU A 515 51.12 64.84 -2.42
N SER A 516 51.30 65.20 -3.73
CA SER A 516 50.57 66.09 -4.70
C SER A 516 51.07 66.01 -6.19
N ALA A 517 50.15 66.09 -7.18
CA ALA A 517 50.22 66.71 -8.54
C ALA A 517 51.01 66.18 -9.81
N SER A 518 50.31 66.24 -10.98
CA SER A 518 50.71 66.79 -12.33
C SER A 518 51.02 65.93 -13.61
N ARG A 519 50.17 66.11 -14.66
CA ARG A 519 50.44 66.24 -16.15
C ARG A 519 51.12 65.06 -16.93
N ALA A 520 51.06 64.89 -18.28
CA ALA A 520 50.39 65.45 -19.49
C ALA A 520 50.77 64.57 -20.75
N VAL A 521 50.31 64.63 -22.04
CA VAL A 521 49.20 65.18 -22.89
C VAL A 521 49.32 64.55 -24.34
N PHE A 522 48.39 64.83 -25.28
CA PHE A 522 48.31 64.47 -26.74
C PHE A 522 47.56 63.17 -27.11
N GLY A 523 46.72 63.10 -28.18
CA GLY A 523 46.32 64.11 -29.19
C GLY A 523 45.03 63.75 -29.96
N PHE A 524 44.52 64.70 -30.76
CA PHE A 524 43.25 64.72 -31.53
C PHE A 524 43.53 64.95 -33.05
N PRO A 525 42.58 65.07 -34.01
CA PRO A 525 41.11 65.24 -33.94
C PRO A 525 40.34 64.17 -34.78
N MET A 526 39.06 64.28 -35.19
CA MET A 526 38.04 65.34 -35.17
C MET A 526 36.61 64.74 -35.26
N LYS A 527 35.57 65.56 -34.97
CA LYS A 527 34.13 65.34 -35.22
C LYS A 527 33.45 64.30 -34.31
N SER A 528 32.16 64.39 -33.98
CA SER A 528 31.18 65.49 -34.15
C SER A 528 30.10 65.43 -33.06
N SER A 529 29.26 66.47 -32.95
CA SER A 529 28.24 66.65 -31.90
C SER A 529 26.96 67.29 -32.50
N PRO A 530 25.83 67.42 -31.76
CA PRO A 530 25.73 68.36 -30.63
C PRO A 530 24.94 67.89 -29.39
N THR A 531 24.95 68.75 -28.35
CA THR A 531 23.97 68.91 -27.25
C THR A 531 23.75 67.78 -26.23
N SER A 532 24.08 68.10 -24.98
CA SER A 532 23.72 67.43 -23.73
C SER A 532 22.39 67.95 -23.15
N PRO A 533 21.70 67.16 -22.31
CA PRO A 533 21.02 67.64 -21.11
C PRO A 533 21.84 67.34 -19.84
N SER A 534 21.50 68.00 -18.74
CA SER A 534 22.15 67.83 -17.43
C SER A 534 21.58 66.66 -16.64
N GLU A 535 22.43 65.73 -16.18
CA GLU A 535 22.04 64.78 -15.12
C GLU A 535 22.00 65.48 -13.76
N SER A 536 20.87 65.38 -13.08
CA SER A 536 20.70 65.81 -11.68
C SER A 536 21.34 64.79 -10.73
N THR A 537 22.07 65.27 -9.71
CA THR A 537 22.76 64.41 -8.74
C THR A 537 21.78 63.73 -7.78
N GLU A 538 21.50 62.44 -8.00
CA GLU A 538 20.87 61.58 -6.99
C GLU A 538 21.89 61.01 -5.99
N LYS A 539 21.45 60.75 -4.75
CA LYS A 539 22.30 60.19 -3.68
C LYS A 539 22.28 58.66 -3.73
N PRO A 540 23.39 57.97 -3.42
CA PRO A 540 23.43 56.50 -3.37
C PRO A 540 22.70 55.95 -2.14
N GLY A 541 21.37 55.87 -2.16
CA GLY A 541 20.61 55.46 -0.98
C GLY A 541 19.10 55.25 -1.10
N SER A 542 18.63 54.31 -1.93
CA SER A 542 17.30 53.69 -1.73
C SER A 542 17.12 52.30 -2.41
N ARG A 543 17.91 51.30 -2.00
CA ARG A 543 17.63 49.89 -2.38
C ARG A 543 16.52 49.25 -1.51
N TRP A 544 16.29 49.82 -0.34
CA TRP A 544 15.34 49.36 0.67
C TRP A 544 14.15 50.32 0.74
N VAL A 545 12.94 49.77 0.70
CA VAL A 545 11.66 50.46 0.82
C VAL A 545 11.10 50.20 2.21
N ARG A 546 10.58 51.24 2.85
CA ARG A 546 9.76 51.18 4.07
C ARG A 546 8.28 51.21 3.66
N LEU A 547 7.49 50.31 4.21
CA LEU A 547 6.03 50.29 4.10
C LEU A 547 5.44 50.41 5.50
N ASN A 548 4.38 51.18 5.67
CA ASN A 548 3.64 51.34 6.92
C ASN A 548 2.22 50.82 6.68
N VAL A 549 1.98 49.56 7.07
CA VAL A 549 0.72 48.85 6.83
C VAL A 549 -0.07 48.88 8.13
N GLY A 550 -1.19 49.60 8.16
CA GLY A 550 -2.05 49.73 9.36
C GLY A 550 -1.29 50.14 10.64
N GLY A 551 -0.29 51.01 10.51
CA GLY A 551 0.57 51.45 11.63
C GLY A 551 1.80 50.56 11.92
N THR A 552 1.97 49.43 11.22
CA THR A 552 3.12 48.52 11.39
C THR A 552 4.13 48.68 10.26
N TYR A 553 5.40 48.88 10.64
CA TYR A 553 6.49 49.12 9.69
C TYR A 553 7.12 47.81 9.17
N PHE A 554 7.07 47.63 7.85
CA PHE A 554 7.74 46.56 7.12
C PHE A 554 8.90 47.12 6.28
N ILE A 555 10.02 46.40 6.26
CA ILE A 555 11.22 46.78 5.48
C ILE A 555 11.55 45.68 4.48
N THR A 556 11.76 46.07 3.22
CA THR A 556 12.01 45.16 2.10
C THR A 556 12.78 45.88 0.98
N THR A 557 13.07 45.22 -0.14
CA THR A 557 13.79 45.83 -1.28
C THR A 557 12.85 46.18 -2.42
N LYS A 558 13.18 47.21 -3.25
CA LYS A 558 12.44 47.48 -4.51
C LYS A 558 12.30 46.19 -5.35
N GLN A 559 13.38 45.42 -5.49
CA GLN A 559 13.41 44.12 -6.17
C GLN A 559 12.37 43.09 -5.65
N THR A 560 12.06 43.08 -4.35
CA THR A 560 11.05 42.18 -3.80
C THR A 560 9.63 42.60 -4.22
N LEU A 561 9.35 43.90 -4.17
CA LEU A 561 8.04 44.45 -4.48
C LEU A 561 7.77 44.44 -5.99
N CYS A 562 8.81 44.64 -6.82
CA CYS A 562 8.74 44.52 -8.28
C CYS A 562 8.71 43.07 -8.82
N ARG A 563 8.45 42.06 -7.98
CA ARG A 563 8.46 40.64 -8.41
C ARG A 563 7.22 40.22 -9.20
N ASP A 564 6.06 40.81 -8.93
CA ASP A 564 4.85 40.62 -9.73
C ASP A 564 4.48 41.94 -10.41
N PRO A 565 4.75 42.10 -11.74
CA PRO A 565 4.51 43.34 -12.48
C PRO A 565 3.04 43.77 -12.61
N LYS A 566 2.08 42.99 -12.08
CA LYS A 566 0.65 43.37 -12.04
C LYS A 566 0.20 43.82 -10.64
N SER A 567 1.02 43.61 -9.62
CA SER A 567 0.67 43.92 -8.23
C SER A 567 0.59 45.43 -7.95
N PHE A 568 -0.19 45.79 -6.93
CA PHE A 568 -0.19 47.14 -6.34
C PHE A 568 1.21 47.54 -5.84
N LEU A 569 1.90 46.59 -5.20
CA LEU A 569 3.23 46.77 -4.62
C LEU A 569 4.33 47.06 -5.66
N TYR A 570 4.20 46.56 -6.88
CA TYR A 570 5.06 46.95 -8.00
C TYR A 570 4.83 48.42 -8.38
N ARG A 571 3.58 48.84 -8.60
CA ARG A 571 3.24 50.23 -8.97
C ARG A 571 3.78 51.23 -7.93
N LEU A 572 3.62 50.91 -6.65
CA LEU A 572 4.15 51.66 -5.50
C LEU A 572 5.68 51.86 -5.53
N CYS A 573 6.44 51.03 -6.25
CA CYS A 573 7.90 51.13 -6.37
C CYS A 573 8.40 51.80 -7.66
N GLN A 574 7.51 52.00 -8.64
CA GLN A 574 7.85 52.58 -9.95
C GLN A 574 7.85 54.11 -9.96
N GLU A 575 7.45 54.77 -8.86
CA GLU A 575 7.44 56.23 -8.70
C GLU A 575 6.66 56.95 -9.82
N ASP A 576 5.50 56.38 -10.13
CA ASP A 576 4.55 56.78 -11.16
C ASP A 576 3.83 58.10 -10.76
N PRO A 577 3.90 59.19 -11.55
CA PRO A 577 3.36 60.50 -11.16
C PRO A 577 1.85 60.56 -10.92
N ASP A 578 1.08 59.64 -11.50
CA ASP A 578 -0.38 59.59 -11.37
C ASP A 578 -0.86 58.78 -10.13
N LEU A 579 0.07 58.41 -9.23
CA LEU A 579 -0.20 57.61 -8.03
C LEU A 579 0.19 58.36 -6.75
N ASP A 580 -0.66 59.31 -6.32
CA ASP A 580 -0.63 59.90 -4.98
C ASP A 580 -0.66 58.80 -3.92
N SER A 581 0.52 58.48 -3.40
CA SER A 581 0.77 57.40 -2.46
C SER A 581 1.35 58.00 -1.19
N ASP A 582 0.48 58.23 -0.20
CA ASP A 582 0.82 58.93 1.04
C ASP A 582 2.05 58.34 1.73
N LYS A 583 2.87 59.22 2.32
CA LYS A 583 4.09 58.86 3.03
C LYS A 583 4.09 59.50 4.41
N ASP A 584 4.49 58.72 5.42
CA ASP A 584 4.71 59.26 6.75
C ASP A 584 6.01 60.10 6.84
N GLU A 585 6.20 60.76 7.98
CA GLU A 585 7.40 61.58 8.29
C GLU A 585 8.72 60.78 8.19
N THR A 586 8.67 59.45 8.17
CA THR A 586 9.84 58.57 8.00
C THR A 586 10.09 58.17 6.55
N GLY A 587 9.26 58.64 5.61
CA GLY A 587 9.31 58.31 4.20
C GLY A 587 8.82 56.90 3.87
N ALA A 588 8.05 56.25 4.76
CA ALA A 588 7.43 54.97 4.47
C ALA A 588 6.10 55.17 3.75
N TYR A 589 5.82 54.34 2.72
CA TYR A 589 4.53 54.35 2.03
C TYR A 589 3.43 53.85 2.96
N LEU A 590 2.38 54.64 3.14
CA LEU A 590 1.21 54.31 3.94
C LEU A 590 0.27 53.38 3.18
N ILE A 591 -0.20 52.34 3.86
CA ILE A 591 -1.12 51.33 3.31
C ILE A 591 -2.16 51.02 4.39
N ASP A 592 -3.40 51.47 4.18
CA ASP A 592 -4.51 51.26 5.12
C ASP A 592 -5.11 49.85 4.97
N ARG A 593 -4.39 48.84 5.50
CA ARG A 593 -4.74 47.42 5.53
C ARG A 593 -4.25 46.77 6.83
N ASP A 594 -4.74 45.57 7.15
CA ASP A 594 -4.34 44.85 8.36
C ASP A 594 -2.91 44.26 8.23
N PRO A 595 -1.93 44.69 9.05
CA PRO A 595 -0.56 44.18 8.99
C PRO A 595 -0.44 42.70 9.36
N THR A 596 -1.42 42.13 10.07
CA THR A 596 -1.43 40.73 10.51
C THR A 596 -1.42 39.77 9.32
N TYR A 597 -2.14 40.12 8.24
CA TYR A 597 -2.25 39.34 7.02
C TYR A 597 -1.20 39.70 5.95
N PHE A 598 -0.53 40.85 6.07
CA PHE A 598 0.52 41.29 5.14
C PHE A 598 1.80 40.42 5.17
N GLY A 599 2.13 39.82 6.32
CA GLY A 599 3.34 39.01 6.51
C GLY A 599 3.51 37.88 5.49
N PRO A 600 2.51 36.99 5.32
CA PRO A 600 2.48 35.98 4.25
C PRO A 600 2.67 36.55 2.84
N ILE A 601 2.06 37.70 2.51
CA ILE A 601 2.17 38.34 1.19
C ILE A 601 3.62 38.74 0.90
N LEU A 602 4.24 39.46 1.84
CA LEU A 602 5.61 39.93 1.71
C LEU A 602 6.62 38.76 1.65
N ASN A 603 6.36 37.69 2.40
CA ASN A 603 7.18 36.47 2.36
C ASN A 603 7.02 35.68 1.06
N TYR A 604 5.81 35.60 0.51
CA TYR A 604 5.60 35.05 -0.83
C TYR A 604 6.42 35.81 -1.89
N LEU A 605 6.43 37.15 -1.85
CA LEU A 605 7.26 37.95 -2.77
C LEU A 605 8.77 37.75 -2.53
N ARG A 606 9.21 37.44 -1.31
CA ARG A 606 10.63 37.12 -1.02
C ARG A 606 11.07 35.76 -1.59
N HIS A 607 10.33 34.67 -1.32
CA HIS A 607 10.78 33.31 -1.60
C HIS A 607 9.87 32.45 -2.50
N GLY A 608 8.77 33.00 -3.02
CA GLY A 608 7.89 32.31 -3.98
C GLY A 608 7.13 31.10 -3.40
N LYS A 609 6.82 31.12 -2.10
CA LYS A 609 6.07 30.06 -1.40
C LYS A 609 5.07 30.66 -0.45
N LEU A 610 3.84 30.15 -0.46
CA LEU A 610 2.82 30.49 0.52
C LEU A 610 3.18 29.83 1.86
N ILE A 611 3.26 30.63 2.93
CA ILE A 611 3.46 30.17 4.30
C ILE A 611 2.49 30.96 5.18
N ILE A 612 1.49 30.28 5.74
CA ILE A 612 0.52 30.84 6.68
C ILE A 612 0.77 30.21 8.05
N ASN A 613 0.76 31.02 9.11
CA ASN A 613 0.89 30.53 10.48
C ASN A 613 -0.43 29.90 10.95
N LYS A 614 -0.38 28.83 11.75
CA LYS A 614 -1.58 28.08 12.21
C LYS A 614 -2.67 28.89 12.93
N ASN A 615 -2.36 30.12 13.35
CA ASN A 615 -3.24 30.99 14.12
C ASN A 615 -3.76 32.18 13.27
N LEU A 616 -3.56 32.15 11.95
CA LEU A 616 -3.93 33.21 11.01
C LEU A 616 -4.98 32.66 10.04
N ALA A 617 -6.11 33.35 9.89
CA ALA A 617 -7.18 32.96 8.97
C ALA A 617 -6.66 32.94 7.52
N GLU A 618 -6.90 31.86 6.78
CA GLU A 618 -6.42 31.73 5.40
C GLU A 618 -7.22 32.64 4.46
N GLU A 619 -8.47 32.96 4.83
CA GLU A 619 -9.40 33.89 4.20
C GLU A 619 -8.88 35.34 4.27
N GLY A 620 -8.35 35.78 5.42
CA GLY A 620 -7.75 37.12 5.54
C GLY A 620 -6.47 37.26 4.72
N VAL A 621 -5.71 36.17 4.53
CA VAL A 621 -4.57 36.15 3.60
C VAL A 621 -5.04 36.19 2.14
N LEU A 622 -6.22 35.66 1.83
CA LEU A 622 -6.82 35.74 0.50
C LEU A 622 -7.24 37.18 0.15
N GLU A 623 -7.96 37.85 1.06
CA GLU A 623 -8.39 39.26 0.89
C GLU A 623 -7.20 40.19 0.61
N GLU A 624 -6.09 40.04 1.37
CA GLU A 624 -4.86 40.80 1.08
C GLU A 624 -4.23 40.40 -0.26
N ALA A 625 -4.17 39.11 -0.61
CA ALA A 625 -3.61 38.66 -1.88
C ALA A 625 -4.38 39.22 -3.10
N GLU A 626 -5.70 39.37 -2.99
CA GLU A 626 -6.55 40.01 -3.99
C GLU A 626 -6.38 41.54 -3.99
N PHE A 627 -6.35 42.19 -2.82
CA PHE A 627 -6.10 43.63 -2.70
C PHE A 627 -4.76 44.06 -3.34
N TYR A 628 -3.67 43.32 -3.08
CA TYR A 628 -2.38 43.59 -3.71
C TYR A 628 -2.29 43.12 -5.17
N ASN A 629 -3.34 42.49 -5.72
CA ASN A 629 -3.43 41.95 -7.08
C ASN A 629 -2.30 40.98 -7.45
N ILE A 630 -1.99 40.03 -6.56
CA ILE A 630 -0.95 39.01 -6.79
C ILE A 630 -1.65 37.72 -7.20
N ALA A 631 -2.13 37.67 -8.46
CA ALA A 631 -2.96 36.57 -8.96
C ALA A 631 -2.34 35.17 -8.79
N SER A 632 -1.00 35.09 -8.80
CA SER A 632 -0.27 33.85 -8.54
C SER A 632 -0.40 33.35 -7.10
N LEU A 633 -0.52 34.25 -6.13
CA LEU A 633 -0.75 33.99 -4.71
C LEU A 633 -2.23 33.69 -4.42
N VAL A 634 -3.14 34.48 -5.01
CA VAL A 634 -4.60 34.30 -4.92
C VAL A 634 -4.99 32.87 -5.29
N ARG A 635 -4.43 32.32 -6.39
CA ARG A 635 -4.67 30.93 -6.78
C ARG A 635 -4.19 29.93 -5.71
N LEU A 636 -3.00 30.12 -5.16
CA LEU A 636 -2.44 29.23 -4.14
C LEU A 636 -3.24 29.25 -2.83
N VAL A 637 -3.78 30.42 -2.44
CA VAL A 637 -4.65 30.51 -1.25
C VAL A 637 -6.03 29.88 -1.52
N LYS A 638 -6.62 30.07 -2.71
CA LYS A 638 -7.89 29.42 -3.11
C LYS A 638 -7.79 27.92 -3.38
N GLU A 639 -6.59 27.40 -3.65
CA GLU A 639 -6.30 25.96 -3.66
C GLU A 639 -6.17 25.45 -2.21
N ARG A 640 -5.41 26.18 -1.37
CA ARG A 640 -5.18 25.85 0.03
C ARG A 640 -6.45 25.80 0.90
N ILE A 641 -7.34 26.79 0.79
CA ILE A 641 -8.62 26.81 1.52
C ILE A 641 -9.46 25.59 1.12
N ARG A 642 -9.58 25.30 -0.18
CA ARG A 642 -10.33 24.16 -0.70
C ARG A 642 -9.78 22.82 -0.22
N ASP A 643 -8.46 22.67 -0.15
CA ASP A 643 -7.81 21.49 0.42
C ASP A 643 -8.15 21.34 1.92
N ASN A 644 -8.28 22.45 2.66
CA ASN A 644 -8.69 22.42 4.06
C ASN A 644 -10.21 22.19 4.23
N GLU A 645 -11.08 22.70 3.36
CA GLU A 645 -12.52 22.40 3.34
C GLU A 645 -12.77 20.91 3.04
N ASN A 646 -12.07 20.35 2.04
CA ASN A 646 -12.08 18.92 1.72
C ASN A 646 -11.59 18.07 2.90
N ARG A 647 -10.52 18.49 3.59
CA ARG A 647 -10.00 17.81 4.80
C ARG A 647 -10.88 18.00 6.03
N THR A 648 -11.70 19.04 6.08
CA THR A 648 -12.72 19.23 7.13
C THR A 648 -13.94 18.35 6.85
N SER A 649 -14.25 18.11 5.58
CA SER A 649 -15.27 17.15 5.10
C SER A 649 -14.81 15.69 5.18
N GLN A 650 -13.52 15.43 5.35
CA GLN A 650 -12.90 14.11 5.59
C GLN A 650 -11.92 14.15 6.77
N GLY A 651 -12.39 14.63 7.92
CA GLY A 651 -11.62 14.60 9.18
C GLY A 651 -11.51 13.18 9.76
N PRO A 652 -10.40 12.82 10.43
CA PRO A 652 -10.26 11.51 11.05
C PRO A 652 -11.23 11.37 12.24
N VAL A 653 -12.08 10.35 12.20
CA VAL A 653 -13.07 10.08 13.25
C VAL A 653 -12.37 9.74 14.56
N LYS A 654 -12.62 10.54 15.61
CA LYS A 654 -12.07 10.27 16.94
C LYS A 654 -12.81 9.11 17.58
N HIS A 655 -12.13 7.98 17.71
CA HIS A 655 -12.64 6.82 18.43
C HIS A 655 -12.26 6.96 19.92
N VAL A 656 -13.25 6.86 20.81
CA VAL A 656 -13.03 6.64 22.25
C VAL A 656 -13.03 5.14 22.48
N TYR A 657 -11.94 4.61 23.05
CA TYR A 657 -11.85 3.20 23.42
C TYR A 657 -12.15 3.04 24.91
N ARG A 658 -12.88 1.98 25.27
CA ARG A 658 -13.05 1.48 26.64
C ARG A 658 -12.64 0.01 26.68
N VAL A 659 -12.19 -0.41 27.84
CA VAL A 659 -11.90 -1.81 28.13
C VAL A 659 -12.83 -2.25 29.24
N LEU A 660 -13.58 -3.31 29.01
CA LEU A 660 -14.57 -3.89 29.92
C LEU A 660 -14.09 -5.29 30.30
N GLN A 661 -14.03 -5.60 31.60
CA GLN A 661 -13.70 -6.92 32.11
C GLN A 661 -15.00 -7.71 32.31
N CYS A 662 -15.04 -8.95 31.84
CA CYS A 662 -16.21 -9.83 31.90
C CYS A 662 -15.77 -11.30 31.99
N GLN A 663 -16.64 -12.16 32.53
CA GLN A 663 -16.45 -13.61 32.50
C GLN A 663 -17.05 -14.21 31.22
N GLU A 664 -16.63 -15.42 30.83
CA GLU A 664 -17.09 -16.13 29.62
C GLU A 664 -18.63 -16.20 29.53
N GLU A 665 -19.28 -16.50 30.66
CA GLU A 665 -20.73 -16.64 30.80
C GLU A 665 -21.47 -15.31 30.56
N GLU A 666 -20.88 -14.19 30.97
CA GLU A 666 -21.46 -12.85 30.83
C GLU A 666 -21.18 -12.21 29.46
N LEU A 667 -20.14 -12.65 28.75
CA LEU A 667 -19.67 -12.04 27.49
C LEU A 667 -20.79 -11.89 26.46
N THR A 668 -21.59 -12.94 26.26
CA THR A 668 -22.71 -12.93 25.31
C THR A 668 -23.77 -11.91 25.72
N GLN A 669 -24.09 -11.82 27.01
CA GLN A 669 -25.03 -10.84 27.53
C GLN A 669 -24.48 -9.42 27.35
N MET A 670 -23.24 -9.16 27.75
CA MET A 670 -22.60 -7.84 27.65
C MET A 670 -22.55 -7.34 26.20
N VAL A 671 -22.23 -8.20 25.22
CA VAL A 671 -22.26 -7.84 23.80
C VAL A 671 -23.69 -7.56 23.34
N SER A 672 -24.67 -8.36 23.76
CA SER A 672 -26.09 -8.15 23.40
C SER A 672 -26.74 -6.91 24.03
N THR A 673 -26.21 -6.43 25.16
CA THR A 673 -26.70 -5.24 25.89
C THR A 673 -25.82 -4.00 25.66
N MET A 674 -24.89 -4.05 24.71
CA MET A 674 -23.99 -2.94 24.42
C MET A 674 -24.76 -1.74 23.86
N SER A 675 -24.77 -0.62 24.59
CA SER A 675 -25.55 0.57 24.22
C SER A 675 -25.16 1.17 22.87
N ASP A 676 -26.15 1.66 22.12
CA ASP A 676 -26.01 2.15 20.74
C ASP A 676 -24.81 3.09 20.52
N GLY A 677 -24.09 2.82 19.44
CA GLY A 677 -22.92 3.59 19.01
C GLY A 677 -21.59 3.14 19.62
N TRP A 678 -21.58 2.17 20.54
CA TRP A 678 -20.35 1.41 20.85
C TRP A 678 -20.21 0.22 19.90
N LYS A 679 -18.98 -0.03 19.46
CA LYS A 679 -18.57 -1.14 18.59
C LYS A 679 -17.64 -2.06 19.36
N PHE A 680 -17.79 -3.37 19.15
CA PHE A 680 -16.84 -4.36 19.63
C PHE A 680 -15.61 -4.37 18.71
N GLU A 681 -14.40 -4.24 19.27
CA GLU A 681 -13.15 -4.23 18.50
C GLU A 681 -12.33 -5.51 18.71
N GLN A 682 -12.16 -5.95 19.96
CA GLN A 682 -11.25 -7.05 20.30
C GLN A 682 -11.64 -7.75 21.60
N LEU A 683 -11.51 -9.08 21.63
CA LEU A 683 -11.45 -9.85 22.88
C LEU A 683 -9.99 -10.18 23.21
N ILE A 684 -9.62 -10.03 24.48
CA ILE A 684 -8.32 -10.45 25.01
C ILE A 684 -8.60 -11.33 26.22
N SER A 685 -8.29 -12.63 26.15
CA SER A 685 -8.38 -13.52 27.31
C SER A 685 -7.29 -13.16 28.32
N ILE A 686 -7.68 -12.99 29.59
CA ILE A 686 -6.76 -13.05 30.72
C ILE A 686 -6.87 -14.48 31.27
N GLY A 687 -5.91 -15.35 30.93
CA GLY A 687 -5.90 -16.71 31.47
C GLY A 687 -5.84 -16.73 33.00
N SER A 688 -6.51 -17.70 33.64
CA SER A 688 -6.71 -17.76 35.09
C SER A 688 -5.39 -17.75 35.88
N SER A 689 -5.03 -16.59 36.42
CA SER A 689 -3.84 -16.45 37.27
C SER A 689 -4.15 -17.00 38.67
N TYR A 690 -3.46 -18.09 39.04
CA TYR A 690 -3.63 -18.92 40.24
C TYR A 690 -4.79 -19.93 40.16
N ASN A 691 -4.41 -21.20 39.98
CA ASN A 691 -5.32 -22.34 39.93
C ASN A 691 -5.36 -23.02 41.32
N TYR A 692 -6.54 -23.05 41.97
CA TYR A 692 -6.76 -23.79 43.22
C TYR A 692 -8.22 -24.20 43.46
N GLY A 693 -8.79 -24.98 42.53
CA GLY A 693 -9.95 -25.85 42.80
C GLY A 693 -11.29 -25.41 42.19
N ASN A 694 -11.76 -26.22 41.23
CA ASN A 694 -13.08 -26.29 40.59
C ASN A 694 -13.69 -24.99 40.02
N GLU A 695 -14.12 -25.10 38.75
CA GLU A 695 -14.77 -24.06 37.95
C GLU A 695 -13.82 -22.90 37.58
N ASP A 696 -12.87 -23.21 36.67
CA ASP A 696 -12.07 -22.23 35.92
C ASP A 696 -12.99 -21.34 35.05
N GLN A 697 -13.50 -20.25 35.62
CA GLN A 697 -14.19 -19.20 34.85
C GLN A 697 -13.14 -18.36 34.09
N ALA A 698 -13.17 -18.40 32.75
CA ALA A 698 -12.26 -17.60 31.94
C ALA A 698 -12.65 -16.11 31.96
N GLU A 699 -11.71 -15.23 32.31
CA GLU A 699 -11.89 -13.79 32.23
C GLU A 699 -11.40 -13.21 30.90
N PHE A 700 -12.12 -12.21 30.41
CA PHE A 700 -11.82 -11.52 29.17
C PHE A 700 -11.88 -10.00 29.34
N LEU A 701 -10.94 -9.31 28.69
CA LEU A 701 -11.04 -7.89 28.39
C LEU A 701 -11.68 -7.71 27.01
N CYS A 702 -12.87 -7.17 27.01
CA CYS A 702 -13.58 -6.69 25.83
C CYS A 702 -13.16 -5.24 25.56
N VAL A 703 -12.46 -5.01 24.45
CA VAL A 703 -12.13 -3.68 23.95
C VAL A 703 -13.27 -3.22 23.04
N VAL A 704 -13.86 -2.08 23.38
CA VAL A 704 -14.94 -1.45 22.60
C VAL A 704 -14.54 -0.04 22.19
N SER A 705 -14.86 0.34 20.96
CA SER A 705 -14.70 1.72 20.48
C SER A 705 -16.06 2.44 20.39
N ARG A 706 -16.02 3.77 20.31
CA ARG A 706 -17.15 4.59 19.88
C ARG A 706 -16.67 5.82 19.15
N GLU A 707 -17.29 6.09 18.01
CA GLU A 707 -17.04 7.26 17.19
C GLU A 707 -17.61 8.54 17.83
N LEU A 708 -16.79 9.59 17.90
CA LEU A 708 -17.22 10.94 18.28
C LEU A 708 -17.39 11.82 17.03
N ASN A 709 -18.65 12.02 16.64
CA ASN A 709 -19.02 12.97 15.60
C ASN A 709 -18.96 14.40 16.16
N ASN A 710 -18.06 15.20 15.61
CA ASN A 710 -17.75 16.54 16.10
C ASN A 710 -18.74 17.60 15.55
N SER A 711 -20.02 17.45 15.87
CA SER A 711 -21.05 18.48 15.64
C SER A 711 -20.91 19.62 16.65
N THR A 712 -21.17 20.86 16.23
CA THR A 712 -20.78 22.08 16.96
C THR A 712 -21.66 22.41 18.18
N ASN A 713 -21.00 22.93 19.23
CA ASN A 713 -21.54 23.74 20.32
C ASN A 713 -22.81 23.24 21.04
N GLY A 714 -22.64 22.35 22.02
CA GLY A 714 -23.61 22.08 23.07
C GLY A 714 -22.93 21.74 24.40
N ILE A 715 -23.31 22.41 25.50
CA ILE A 715 -22.80 22.09 26.83
C ILE A 715 -23.53 20.85 27.35
N VAL A 716 -22.79 19.80 27.70
CA VAL A 716 -23.26 18.72 28.58
C VAL A 716 -22.22 18.54 29.68
N ILE A 717 -22.68 18.56 30.92
CA ILE A 717 -21.86 18.39 32.12
C ILE A 717 -21.86 16.90 32.47
N GLU A 718 -20.69 16.28 32.61
CA GLU A 718 -20.60 14.95 33.23
C GLU A 718 -20.79 15.07 34.75
N PRO A 719 -21.75 14.35 35.36
CA PRO A 719 -21.77 14.14 36.80
C PRO A 719 -20.80 13.02 37.18
N THR A 720 -19.59 13.37 37.59
CA THR A 720 -18.69 12.42 38.26
C THR A 720 -19.21 12.09 39.66
N GLU A 721 -19.41 10.80 39.97
CA GLU A 721 -19.06 10.30 41.30
C GLU A 721 -18.85 8.77 41.33
N LYS A 722 -18.07 8.30 42.31
CA LYS A 722 -17.89 6.89 42.63
C LYS A 722 -18.33 6.67 44.07
N ALA A 723 -19.24 5.73 44.31
CA ALA A 723 -19.49 5.17 45.63
C ALA A 723 -19.82 3.68 45.53
N LYS A 724 -19.53 2.93 46.61
CA LYS A 724 -19.98 1.56 46.82
C LYS A 724 -21.32 1.60 47.58
N GLU A 725 -22.21 0.62 47.37
CA GLU A 725 -22.44 -0.47 48.34
C GLU A 725 -23.66 -1.35 47.99
N ASN A 726 -23.54 -2.63 48.39
CA ASN A 726 -24.57 -3.57 48.87
C ASN A 726 -25.93 -3.72 48.13
N ILE A 727 -26.23 -4.99 47.79
CA ILE A 727 -27.55 -5.46 47.35
C ILE A 727 -28.46 -5.67 48.58
N SER A 728 -29.70 -5.18 48.53
CA SER A 728 -30.81 -5.67 49.37
C SER A 728 -32.18 -5.46 48.69
N GLU A 729 -33.15 -6.28 49.06
CA GLU A 729 -34.46 -6.46 48.40
C GLU A 729 -35.45 -5.30 48.64
N ASN A 730 -36.32 -4.96 47.67
CA ASN A 730 -37.78 -5.26 47.74
C ASN A 730 -38.67 -4.70 46.61
N GLN A 731 -39.71 -5.49 46.28
CA GLN A 731 -41.14 -5.23 45.97
C GLN A 731 -41.66 -3.83 45.49
N GLY A 732 -42.66 -3.87 44.58
CA GLY A 732 -43.53 -2.77 44.11
C GLY A 732 -43.63 -2.74 42.58
N GLU A 733 -44.77 -2.96 41.89
CA GLU A 733 -45.99 -2.11 41.78
C GLU A 733 -45.70 -0.67 41.28
N GLY A 734 -46.28 -0.16 40.17
CA GLY A 734 -47.14 -0.76 39.14
C GLY A 734 -47.87 0.30 38.26
N VAL A 735 -48.81 -0.16 37.40
CA VAL A 735 -49.93 0.61 36.78
C VAL A 735 -49.64 1.52 35.55
N GLN A 736 -50.73 1.77 34.79
CA GLN A 736 -50.95 2.47 33.51
C GLN A 736 -50.90 4.04 33.67
N ASP A 737 -51.21 4.95 32.73
CA ASP A 737 -52.14 4.90 31.57
C ASP A 737 -52.05 6.11 30.57
N SER A 738 -52.67 5.95 29.39
CA SER A 738 -53.38 6.90 28.47
C SER A 738 -52.91 8.34 28.09
N GLY A 739 -53.40 8.80 26.91
CA GLY A 739 -53.56 10.23 26.49
C GLY A 739 -52.48 10.75 25.52
N GLU A 740 -52.66 11.07 24.21
CA GLU A 740 -53.79 11.30 23.26
C GLU A 740 -54.09 12.79 22.88
N THR A 741 -54.20 13.04 21.55
CA THR A 741 -54.76 14.21 20.82
C THR A 741 -53.94 15.51 20.63
N GLY A 742 -54.10 16.16 19.45
CA GLY A 742 -53.59 17.51 19.13
C GLY A 742 -53.74 17.94 17.64
N HIS A 743 -54.39 19.08 17.38
CA HIS A 743 -54.63 19.70 16.06
C HIS A 743 -54.27 21.23 16.11
N ALA A 744 -54.44 22.15 15.15
CA ALA A 744 -55.19 22.26 13.88
C ALA A 744 -54.66 23.53 13.10
N VAL A 745 -55.02 23.94 11.86
CA VAL A 745 -55.65 23.36 10.65
C VAL A 745 -55.52 24.38 9.48
N TRP A 746 -55.18 23.93 8.25
CA TRP A 746 -55.37 24.56 6.90
C TRP A 746 -55.00 26.05 6.62
N PHE A 747 -54.47 26.32 5.41
CA PHE A 747 -55.21 27.10 4.39
C PHE A 747 -54.74 26.78 2.96
N ARG A 748 -55.44 27.32 1.95
CA ARG A 748 -55.42 26.93 0.53
C ARG A 748 -55.60 28.18 -0.33
N ASP A 749 -54.93 28.28 -1.48
CA ASP A 749 -55.59 28.84 -2.67
C ASP A 749 -54.89 28.53 -4.01
N SER A 750 -55.61 28.70 -5.12
CA SER A 750 -55.14 28.40 -6.48
C SER A 750 -55.87 29.20 -7.57
N VAL A 751 -55.13 29.89 -8.45
CA VAL A 751 -55.68 30.64 -9.59
C VAL A 751 -54.92 30.29 -10.89
N THR A 752 -55.60 30.32 -12.03
CA THR A 752 -55.17 29.70 -13.29
C THR A 752 -54.88 30.67 -14.44
N ARG A 753 -54.14 30.17 -15.45
CA ARG A 753 -53.99 30.67 -16.85
C ARG A 753 -53.02 31.84 -17.08
N GLY A 754 -52.08 31.62 -18.00
CA GLY A 754 -51.23 32.62 -18.67
C GLY A 754 -50.52 31.95 -19.85
N ARG A 755 -50.37 32.65 -20.98
CA ARG A 755 -49.85 32.10 -22.27
C ARG A 755 -48.52 32.75 -22.66
N ASP A 756 -47.83 32.05 -23.57
CA ASP A 756 -46.93 32.57 -24.61
C ASP A 756 -45.47 33.03 -24.31
N ARG A 757 -44.55 32.27 -24.94
CA ARG A 757 -43.47 32.71 -25.85
C ARG A 757 -42.43 33.79 -25.46
N ARG A 758 -41.18 33.30 -25.51
CA ARG A 758 -39.99 33.85 -26.20
C ARG A 758 -39.27 35.10 -25.63
N GLN A 759 -37.95 34.95 -25.59
CA GLN A 759 -36.90 35.98 -25.53
C GLN A 759 -36.85 36.79 -24.23
N SER A 760 -35.68 37.26 -23.78
CA SER A 760 -34.33 37.18 -24.38
C SER A 760 -33.34 36.47 -23.46
#